data_AF-A0A1X4IVJ6-F1
#
_entry.id   AF-A0A1X4IVJ6-F1
#
_cell.length_a   1.000
_cell.length_b   1.000
_cell.length_c   1.000
_cell.angle_alpha   90.00
_cell.angle_beta   90.00
_cell.angle_gamma   90.00
#
_symmetry.space_group_name_H-M   'P 1'
#
loop_
_entity.id
_entity.type
_entity.pdbx_description
1 polymer ?
#
loop_
_entity_poly.entity_id
_entity_poly.type
_entity_poly.pdbx_seq_one_letter_code
_entity_poly.pdbx_strand_id
1 'polypeptide(L)'
;MTQFSRLFERFADEHATIEYPGFSLLDVDGRVIGQLDRAGVRRGRYWVEGQATGQAITLHHGTSHATAPLGEVGGQTPVAFRLDLPVAFGAPRLTIVDGDDTIQIPLPEVTGAAQRAALRRQWLPFAQSLVTLVPPVLRWTLTKDRTARAQIKRGLGFAENVAQLALDGDVLGGEGAAVPSALSQTVSLILPVYNAFDLLPGVLDRLQKHTDVPWRLFVIEDCSTDPRVRPFLRSWAEAQNSDHPGQVVLIENPRNLGFVASVNEGFRQAIDFDGHVILLNSDAFVPAAWASRLLDPILTDPGVASVTPMSNDAEILSVPILGRASPLASDGVDQIDAVARRLGPPRDRPLLPTGVGFCMGMNIAFLRKVPQFDRVFGRGYGEEVDWCRATLALGGRHCCQPALFVEHRGASSFGSEERAQLLADNVQILSARYPDYDRAVQQFVRNDPLLTQRLALACAWAASAATDAVPIYLAHSMDGGAETYLQTRIQDEIARIGAVVILRVGGAERWVVELHCAAGMTRGATYDFAHVVRLLDPIQRRRVIYSCGVGDPLAHEIPAHLTGLLRTSSDSLEVLFHDFFPISPAQNLLDSKGRYCGVPPVDSADNAHHFKTPSGQRLSLSDWRAAWDPLLTRADELVVFSEDSRNHVLAAYPHHAAKTVLRPHSVPRLSGTFITPHERPVHPVIGVLGHIGMHKGGAVVSALSTRLAASRAAKLVVIGRLDPAFPKARTTTVHGRYQAEDIPALVRQYGITCWLVPSIWPETFSFTTHEALATGLPVYGFDIGAQAEALRAAPNGFVLPLSSGDLAASVLVEILGDRPNEPPSGNSEVLSQA
;
A
#
# COMPACT_ATOMS: atom_id res chain seq x y z
N MET A 1 -19.32 -33.12 -2.23
CA MET A 1 -18.90 -32.00 -3.11
C MET A 1 -17.46 -32.23 -3.51
N THR A 2 -17.13 -32.15 -4.81
CA THR A 2 -15.79 -32.44 -5.36
C THR A 2 -14.83 -31.26 -5.10
N GLN A 3 -13.51 -31.50 -5.06
CA GLN A 3 -12.49 -30.42 -4.96
C GLN A 3 -12.67 -29.33 -6.03
N PHE A 4 -13.15 -29.72 -7.21
CA PHE A 4 -13.47 -28.83 -8.32
C PHE A 4 -14.56 -27.81 -7.99
N SER A 5 -15.67 -28.27 -7.38
CA SER A 5 -16.76 -27.38 -6.97
C SER A 5 -16.31 -26.32 -5.97
N ARG A 6 -15.43 -26.71 -5.03
CA ARG A 6 -14.88 -25.80 -4.01
C ARG A 6 -13.91 -24.76 -4.60
N LEU A 7 -13.12 -25.14 -5.61
CA LEU A 7 -12.22 -24.22 -6.31
C LEU A 7 -13.00 -23.19 -7.12
N PHE A 8 -14.08 -23.61 -7.78
CA PHE A 8 -14.96 -22.72 -8.50
C PHE A 8 -15.66 -21.73 -7.56
N GLU A 9 -16.20 -22.19 -6.43
CA GLU A 9 -16.82 -21.31 -5.43
C GLU A 9 -15.85 -20.20 -5.00
N ARG A 10 -14.59 -20.55 -4.74
CA ARG A 10 -13.54 -19.57 -4.40
C ARG A 10 -13.23 -18.61 -5.54
N PHE A 11 -13.16 -19.10 -6.78
CA PHE A 11 -12.94 -18.25 -7.97
C PHE A 11 -14.11 -17.29 -8.18
N ALA A 12 -15.34 -17.79 -8.09
CA ALA A 12 -16.54 -17.00 -8.25
C ALA A 12 -16.66 -15.93 -7.16
N ASP A 13 -16.35 -16.24 -5.91
CA ASP A 13 -16.35 -15.25 -4.81
C ASP A 13 -15.32 -14.12 -5.02
N GLU A 14 -14.19 -14.42 -5.66
CA GLU A 14 -13.12 -13.44 -5.90
C GLU A 14 -13.42 -12.53 -7.10
N HIS A 15 -14.04 -13.09 -8.16
CA HIS A 15 -14.21 -12.43 -9.46
C HIS A 15 -15.65 -12.00 -9.77
N ALA A 16 -16.65 -12.48 -9.04
CA ALA A 16 -18.04 -12.08 -9.29
C ALA A 16 -18.26 -10.63 -8.88
N THR A 17 -18.57 -9.81 -9.88
CA THR A 17 -19.02 -8.43 -9.72
C THR A 17 -20.42 -8.26 -10.29
N ILE A 18 -21.19 -7.40 -9.65
CA ILE A 18 -22.42 -6.82 -10.17
C ILE A 18 -22.15 -5.32 -10.23
N GLU A 19 -22.33 -4.71 -11.39
CA GLU A 19 -22.16 -3.27 -11.56
C GLU A 19 -23.46 -2.67 -12.09
N TYR A 20 -23.81 -1.52 -11.52
CA TYR A 20 -24.93 -0.69 -11.91
C TYR A 20 -24.38 0.64 -12.45
N PRO A 21 -24.98 1.19 -13.52
CA PRO A 21 -24.56 2.48 -14.05
C PRO A 21 -24.77 3.58 -13.01
N GLY A 22 -23.86 4.56 -13.03
CA GLY A 22 -23.97 5.78 -12.25
C GLY A 22 -25.14 6.66 -12.69
N PHE A 23 -25.48 7.63 -11.85
CA PHE A 23 -26.54 8.62 -12.10
C PHE A 23 -26.27 9.90 -11.30
N SER A 24 -26.86 11.01 -11.73
CA SER A 24 -26.67 12.30 -11.06
C SER A 24 -27.39 12.34 -9.72
N LEU A 25 -26.70 12.88 -8.71
CA LEU A 25 -27.24 13.07 -7.37
C LEU A 25 -27.96 14.42 -7.35
N LEU A 26 -29.25 14.39 -7.01
CA LEU A 26 -30.11 15.57 -7.05
C LEU A 26 -30.53 15.97 -5.63
N ASP A 27 -30.62 17.27 -5.38
CA ASP A 27 -31.21 17.81 -4.15
C ASP A 27 -32.76 17.81 -4.21
N VAL A 28 -33.38 18.30 -3.13
CA VAL A 28 -34.84 18.40 -3.00
C VAL A 28 -35.48 19.31 -4.05
N ASP A 29 -34.72 20.26 -4.60
CA ASP A 29 -35.14 21.20 -5.66
C ASP A 29 -34.80 20.70 -7.07
N GLY A 30 -34.21 19.49 -7.20
CA GLY A 30 -33.83 18.87 -8.46
C GLY A 30 -32.52 19.40 -9.06
N ARG A 31 -31.69 20.12 -8.30
CA ARG A 31 -30.36 20.57 -8.74
C ARG A 31 -29.34 19.47 -8.56
N VAL A 32 -28.36 19.42 -9.46
CA VAL A 32 -27.26 18.45 -9.40
C VAL A 32 -26.28 18.87 -8.30
N ILE A 33 -26.18 18.06 -7.27
CA ILE A 33 -25.25 18.22 -6.14
C ILE A 33 -24.10 17.22 -6.19
N GLY A 34 -24.04 16.40 -7.24
CA GLY A 34 -23.00 15.42 -7.41
C GLY A 34 -23.32 14.41 -8.49
N GLN A 35 -22.41 13.47 -8.67
CA GLN A 35 -22.51 12.37 -9.61
C GLN A 35 -22.12 11.09 -8.90
N LEU A 36 -23.01 10.10 -8.90
CA LEU A 36 -22.60 8.73 -8.64
C LEU A 36 -21.99 8.19 -9.93
N ASP A 37 -20.71 7.81 -9.88
CA ASP A 37 -20.04 7.27 -11.05
C ASP A 37 -20.44 5.80 -11.25
N ARG A 38 -20.42 5.03 -10.16
CA ARG A 38 -20.73 3.60 -10.17
C ARG A 38 -21.24 3.13 -8.82
N ALA A 39 -22.07 2.09 -8.87
CA ALA A 39 -22.43 1.29 -7.71
C ALA A 39 -22.40 -0.19 -8.06
N GLY A 40 -22.25 -1.05 -7.07
CA GLY A 40 -22.22 -2.48 -7.36
C GLY A 40 -22.03 -3.35 -6.15
N VAL A 41 -21.92 -4.65 -6.43
CA VAL A 41 -21.47 -5.64 -5.46
C VAL A 41 -20.18 -6.27 -5.95
N ARG A 42 -19.17 -6.26 -5.09
CA ARG A 42 -17.92 -7.00 -5.30
C ARG A 42 -17.49 -7.62 -3.99
N ARG A 43 -17.02 -8.87 -4.03
CA ARG A 43 -16.49 -9.58 -2.85
C ARG A 43 -17.44 -9.56 -1.63
N GLY A 44 -18.76 -9.61 -1.88
CA GLY A 44 -19.79 -9.63 -0.84
C GLY A 44 -20.15 -8.28 -0.21
N ARG A 45 -19.65 -7.16 -0.76
CA ARG A 45 -19.93 -5.80 -0.27
C ARG A 45 -20.61 -4.96 -1.34
N TYR A 46 -21.61 -4.19 -0.92
CA TYR A 46 -22.23 -3.15 -1.72
C TYR A 46 -21.34 -1.93 -1.69
N TRP A 47 -20.83 -1.49 -2.83
CA TRP A 47 -19.93 -0.35 -2.94
C TRP A 47 -20.54 0.73 -3.82
N VAL A 48 -20.19 1.97 -3.52
CA VAL A 48 -20.55 3.17 -4.28
C VAL A 48 -19.33 4.07 -4.42
N GLU A 49 -19.19 4.71 -5.56
CA GLU A 49 -18.17 5.74 -5.78
C GLU A 49 -18.74 6.88 -6.64
N GLY A 50 -18.28 8.09 -6.37
CA GLY A 50 -18.74 9.28 -7.06
C GLY A 50 -18.16 10.54 -6.46
N GLN A 51 -18.74 11.67 -6.81
CA GLN A 51 -18.42 12.98 -6.23
C GLN A 51 -19.71 13.66 -5.79
N ALA A 52 -19.67 14.37 -4.67
CA ALA A 52 -20.81 15.14 -4.20
C ALA A 52 -20.37 16.37 -3.39
N THR A 53 -21.24 17.36 -3.31
CA THR A 53 -21.13 18.52 -2.43
C THR A 53 -21.95 18.31 -1.16
N GLY A 54 -21.55 18.95 -0.06
CA GLY A 54 -22.23 18.91 1.23
C GLY A 54 -21.25 18.68 2.40
N GLN A 55 -21.77 18.42 3.59
CA GLN A 55 -20.94 18.13 4.77
C GLN A 55 -20.53 16.67 4.85
N ALA A 56 -21.47 15.75 4.62
CA ALA A 56 -21.23 14.32 4.76
C ALA A 56 -22.16 13.50 3.87
N ILE A 57 -21.67 12.33 3.45
CA ILE A 57 -22.46 11.33 2.74
C ILE A 57 -22.39 9.99 3.46
N THR A 58 -23.55 9.38 3.67
CA THR A 58 -23.71 8.10 4.37
C THR A 58 -24.39 7.08 3.47
N LEU A 59 -23.70 5.98 3.19
CA LEU A 59 -24.32 4.78 2.63
C LEU A 59 -25.04 4.03 3.75
N HIS A 60 -26.27 3.57 3.52
CA HIS A 60 -27.01 2.69 4.42
C HIS A 60 -27.43 1.42 3.70
N HIS A 61 -27.29 0.29 4.37
CA HIS A 61 -27.84 -0.99 3.90
C HIS A 61 -28.29 -1.85 5.09
N GLY A 62 -29.60 -2.11 5.19
CA GLY A 62 -30.18 -2.78 6.36
C GLY A 62 -29.98 -1.95 7.65
N THR A 63 -29.26 -2.51 8.62
CA THR A 63 -28.88 -1.81 9.87
C THR A 63 -27.48 -1.20 9.84
N SER A 64 -26.71 -1.47 8.77
CA SER A 64 -25.34 -0.98 8.60
C SER A 64 -25.34 0.39 7.92
N HIS A 65 -24.35 1.22 8.25
CA HIS A 65 -24.12 2.51 7.61
C HIS A 65 -22.62 2.86 7.59
N ALA A 66 -22.17 3.57 6.56
CA ALA A 66 -20.79 4.04 6.40
C ALA A 66 -20.81 5.49 5.91
N THR A 67 -20.02 6.37 6.53
CA THR A 67 -20.06 7.82 6.28
C THR A 67 -18.70 8.33 5.80
N ALA A 68 -18.70 9.22 4.82
CA ALA A 68 -17.53 9.99 4.36
C ALA A 68 -17.81 11.50 4.47
N PRO A 69 -16.81 12.32 4.85
CA PRO A 69 -16.93 13.77 4.82
C PRO A 69 -16.88 14.29 3.37
N LEU A 70 -17.65 15.33 3.08
CA LEU A 70 -17.71 15.99 1.77
C LEU A 70 -17.26 17.47 1.80
N GLY A 71 -17.06 18.07 2.99
CA GLY A 71 -16.59 19.45 3.12
C GLY A 71 -17.36 20.27 4.16
N GLU A 72 -17.42 21.58 3.95
CA GLU A 72 -18.17 22.54 4.78
C GLU A 72 -19.59 22.77 4.22
N VAL A 73 -20.47 23.35 5.04
CA VAL A 73 -21.87 23.67 4.65
C VAL A 73 -21.88 24.54 3.41
N GLY A 74 -22.63 24.15 2.37
CA GLY A 74 -22.79 24.92 1.14
C GLY A 74 -21.53 24.98 0.26
N GLY A 75 -20.57 24.07 0.45
CA GLY A 75 -19.39 23.96 -0.40
C GLY A 75 -19.78 23.65 -1.85
N GLN A 76 -19.23 24.40 -2.82
CA GLN A 76 -19.54 24.21 -4.25
C GLN A 76 -18.61 23.22 -4.95
N THR A 77 -17.51 22.83 -4.30
CA THR A 77 -16.51 21.92 -4.89
C THR A 77 -16.90 20.47 -4.60
N PRO A 78 -17.19 19.65 -5.62
CA PRO A 78 -17.51 18.24 -5.41
C PRO A 78 -16.31 17.48 -4.85
N VAL A 79 -16.52 16.75 -3.76
CA VAL A 79 -15.51 15.91 -3.13
C VAL A 79 -15.78 14.45 -3.52
N ALA A 80 -14.71 13.77 -3.95
CA ALA A 80 -14.78 12.36 -4.29
C ALA A 80 -15.02 11.52 -3.04
N PHE A 81 -15.97 10.59 -3.13
CA PHE A 81 -16.26 9.62 -2.09
C PHE A 81 -16.19 8.20 -2.64
N ARG A 82 -15.80 7.27 -1.76
CA ARG A 82 -15.96 5.84 -1.98
C ARG A 82 -16.40 5.21 -0.67
N LEU A 83 -17.55 4.55 -0.70
CA LEU A 83 -18.15 3.92 0.47
C LEU A 83 -18.51 2.48 0.12
N ASP A 84 -18.44 1.58 1.10
CA ASP A 84 -18.90 0.22 0.94
C ASP A 84 -19.36 -0.42 2.26
N LEU A 85 -20.35 -1.31 2.18
CA LEU A 85 -20.97 -2.00 3.29
C LEU A 85 -21.19 -3.49 2.99
N PRO A 86 -21.33 -4.36 3.99
CA PRO A 86 -21.81 -5.73 3.78
C PRO A 86 -23.17 -5.71 3.08
N VAL A 87 -23.38 -6.66 2.16
CA VAL A 87 -24.69 -6.82 1.54
C VAL A 87 -25.70 -7.31 2.59
N ALA A 88 -26.70 -6.47 2.87
CA ALA A 88 -27.84 -6.79 3.73
C ALA A 88 -29.11 -7.10 2.93
N PHE A 89 -30.17 -7.53 3.63
CA PHE A 89 -31.50 -7.65 3.04
C PHE A 89 -32.14 -6.26 2.87
N GLY A 90 -32.75 -6.02 1.70
CA GLY A 90 -33.44 -4.76 1.36
C GLY A 90 -32.61 -3.84 0.45
N ALA A 91 -33.25 -2.76 -0.02
CA ALA A 91 -32.62 -1.77 -0.89
C ALA A 91 -31.64 -0.87 -0.11
N PRO A 92 -30.41 -0.65 -0.61
CA PRO A 92 -29.49 0.33 -0.04
C PRO A 92 -29.95 1.76 -0.36
N ARG A 93 -29.45 2.72 0.40
CA ARG A 93 -29.70 4.16 0.19
C ARG A 93 -28.47 5.00 0.54
N LEU A 94 -28.29 6.13 -0.13
CA LEU A 94 -27.36 7.18 0.28
C LEU A 94 -28.13 8.28 1.01
N THR A 95 -27.50 8.86 2.01
CA THR A 95 -27.98 10.07 2.69
C THR A 95 -26.90 11.12 2.58
N ILE A 96 -27.20 12.29 2.03
CA ILE A 96 -26.28 13.45 2.00
C ILE A 96 -26.81 14.47 3.00
N VAL A 97 -25.92 14.99 3.84
CA VAL A 97 -26.21 16.04 4.83
C VAL A 97 -25.47 17.30 4.42
N ASP A 98 -26.20 18.42 4.32
CA ASP A 98 -25.64 19.75 4.05
C ASP A 98 -26.40 20.80 4.87
N GLY A 99 -25.86 21.17 6.03
CA GLY A 99 -26.56 22.05 6.98
C GLY A 99 -27.76 21.34 7.62
N ASP A 100 -28.94 21.94 7.52
CA ASP A 100 -30.20 21.34 8.01
C ASP A 100 -30.84 20.40 6.96
N ASP A 101 -30.34 20.40 5.72
CA ASP A 101 -30.90 19.59 4.64
C ASP A 101 -30.34 18.16 4.67
N THR A 102 -31.25 17.19 4.60
CA THR A 102 -30.92 15.76 4.54
C THR A 102 -31.58 15.13 3.32
N ILE A 103 -30.78 14.69 2.36
CA ILE A 103 -31.23 14.16 1.08
C ILE A 103 -31.05 12.65 1.06
N GLN A 104 -32.13 11.90 0.82
CA GLN A 104 -32.08 10.45 0.73
C GLN A 104 -32.24 9.97 -0.71
N ILE A 105 -31.27 9.18 -1.17
CA ILE A 105 -31.16 8.72 -2.56
C ILE A 105 -31.22 7.19 -2.57
N PRO A 106 -32.27 6.56 -3.11
CA PRO A 106 -32.34 5.11 -3.17
C PRO A 106 -31.31 4.56 -4.16
N LEU A 107 -30.73 3.40 -3.82
CA LEU A 107 -29.77 2.71 -4.66
C LEU A 107 -30.36 1.39 -5.20
N PRO A 108 -29.84 0.88 -6.33
CA PRO A 108 -30.30 -0.39 -6.88
C PRO A 108 -30.19 -1.55 -5.90
N GLU A 109 -31.29 -2.28 -5.68
CA GLU A 109 -31.31 -3.47 -4.83
C GLU A 109 -30.57 -4.65 -5.48
N VAL A 110 -29.84 -5.40 -4.65
CA VAL A 110 -29.16 -6.63 -5.07
C VAL A 110 -30.05 -7.83 -4.78
N THR A 111 -30.73 -8.31 -5.81
CA THR A 111 -31.56 -9.51 -5.67
C THR A 111 -30.70 -10.77 -5.56
N GLY A 112 -31.16 -11.75 -4.77
CA GLY A 112 -30.49 -13.06 -4.69
C GLY A 112 -30.43 -13.79 -6.04
N ALA A 113 -31.31 -13.46 -6.99
CA ALA A 113 -31.23 -13.96 -8.36
C ALA A 113 -30.05 -13.36 -9.14
N ALA A 114 -29.80 -12.05 -9.00
CA ALA A 114 -28.67 -11.37 -9.62
C ALA A 114 -27.33 -11.89 -9.08
N GLN A 115 -27.22 -12.15 -7.78
CA GLN A 115 -26.04 -12.77 -7.17
C GLN A 115 -25.76 -14.16 -7.73
N ARG A 116 -26.79 -15.02 -7.79
CA ARG A 116 -26.64 -16.36 -8.37
C ARG A 116 -26.25 -16.32 -9.85
N ALA A 117 -26.80 -15.36 -10.60
CA ALA A 117 -26.43 -15.17 -12.00
C ALA A 117 -24.98 -14.71 -12.16
N ALA A 118 -24.53 -13.75 -11.34
CA ALA A 118 -23.16 -13.25 -11.33
C ALA A 118 -22.15 -14.37 -11.01
N LEU A 119 -22.43 -15.20 -9.99
CA LEU A 119 -21.62 -16.37 -9.65
C LEU A 119 -21.57 -17.36 -10.82
N ARG A 120 -22.71 -17.67 -11.46
CA ARG A 120 -22.76 -18.60 -12.61
C ARG A 120 -22.00 -18.08 -13.83
N ARG A 121 -22.00 -16.76 -14.07
CA ARG A 121 -21.25 -16.14 -15.19
C ARG A 121 -19.74 -16.35 -15.08
N GLN A 122 -19.21 -16.60 -13.88
CA GLN A 122 -17.79 -16.89 -13.68
C GLN A 122 -17.35 -18.27 -14.17
N TRP A 123 -18.28 -19.15 -14.57
CA TRP A 123 -17.93 -20.50 -15.02
C TRP A 123 -17.05 -20.49 -16.29
N LEU A 124 -17.37 -19.63 -17.26
CA LEU A 124 -16.62 -19.56 -18.51
C LEU A 124 -15.20 -18.99 -18.31
N PRO A 125 -15.00 -17.85 -17.61
CA PRO A 125 -13.67 -17.38 -17.22
C PRO A 125 -12.89 -18.43 -16.43
N PHE A 126 -13.53 -19.10 -15.48
CA PHE A 126 -12.89 -20.16 -14.70
C PHE A 126 -12.41 -21.33 -15.57
N ALA A 127 -13.25 -21.80 -16.51
CA ALA A 127 -12.88 -22.86 -17.44
C ALA A 127 -11.72 -22.44 -18.36
N GLN A 128 -11.73 -21.20 -18.85
CA GLN A 128 -10.63 -20.65 -19.66
C GLN A 128 -9.31 -20.57 -18.87
N SER A 129 -9.37 -20.07 -17.64
CA SER A 129 -8.20 -20.08 -16.73
C SER A 129 -7.68 -21.51 -16.52
N LEU A 130 -8.55 -22.49 -16.30
CA LEU A 130 -8.12 -23.88 -16.10
C LEU A 130 -7.42 -24.47 -17.32
N VAL A 131 -7.88 -24.18 -18.54
CA VAL A 131 -7.22 -24.64 -19.78
C VAL A 131 -5.79 -24.11 -19.87
N THR A 132 -5.59 -22.82 -19.61
CA THR A 132 -4.25 -22.20 -19.62
C THR A 132 -3.35 -22.69 -18.49
N LEU A 133 -3.94 -23.22 -17.42
CA LEU A 133 -3.24 -23.70 -16.23
C LEU A 133 -2.91 -25.20 -16.25
N VAL A 134 -3.28 -25.95 -17.30
CA VAL A 134 -2.97 -27.39 -17.39
C VAL A 134 -1.46 -27.69 -17.23
N PRO A 135 -0.53 -27.00 -17.92
CA PRO A 135 0.90 -27.26 -17.76
C PRO A 135 1.44 -27.03 -16.34
N PRO A 136 1.17 -25.88 -15.66
CA PRO A 136 1.61 -25.69 -14.30
C PRO A 136 0.88 -26.59 -13.29
N VAL A 137 -0.40 -26.94 -13.51
CA VAL A 137 -1.10 -27.93 -12.66
C VAL A 137 -0.41 -29.29 -12.74
N LEU A 138 -0.09 -29.78 -13.93
CA LEU A 138 0.62 -31.06 -14.11
C LEU A 138 1.99 -31.02 -13.42
N ARG A 139 2.76 -29.95 -13.64
CA ARG A 139 4.05 -29.74 -12.98
C ARG A 139 3.90 -29.76 -11.45
N TRP A 140 2.97 -28.99 -10.88
CA TRP A 140 2.70 -29.01 -9.45
C TRP A 140 2.29 -30.41 -8.94
N THR A 141 1.43 -31.13 -9.66
CA THR A 141 0.97 -32.45 -9.21
C THR A 141 2.10 -33.48 -9.19
N LEU A 142 3.01 -33.42 -10.16
CA LEU A 142 4.11 -34.37 -10.32
C LEU A 142 5.32 -34.03 -9.45
N THR A 143 5.71 -32.76 -9.38
CA THR A 143 6.96 -32.34 -8.74
C THR A 143 6.77 -31.55 -7.45
N LYS A 144 5.53 -31.16 -7.12
CA LYS A 144 5.22 -30.21 -6.04
C LYS A 144 5.99 -28.89 -6.18
N ASP A 145 6.24 -28.47 -7.42
CA ASP A 145 6.93 -27.22 -7.77
C ASP A 145 6.11 -25.98 -7.37
N ARG A 146 6.65 -25.21 -6.42
CA ARG A 146 6.00 -24.01 -5.87
C ARG A 146 5.86 -22.87 -6.89
N THR A 147 6.73 -22.78 -7.90
CA THR A 147 6.59 -21.79 -8.98
C THR A 147 5.36 -22.08 -9.83
N ALA A 148 5.10 -23.36 -10.10
CA ALA A 148 3.90 -23.82 -10.77
C ALA A 148 2.65 -23.54 -9.91
N ARG A 149 2.72 -23.72 -8.58
CA ARG A 149 1.63 -23.32 -7.66
C ARG A 149 1.36 -21.82 -7.68
N ALA A 150 2.39 -20.99 -7.73
CA ALA A 150 2.25 -19.54 -7.86
C ALA A 150 1.64 -19.14 -9.21
N GLN A 151 2.05 -19.78 -10.31
CA GLN A 151 1.44 -19.61 -11.64
C GLN A 151 -0.04 -19.98 -11.65
N ILE A 152 -0.44 -21.08 -10.97
CA ILE A 152 -1.85 -21.47 -10.80
C ILE A 152 -2.62 -20.40 -10.02
N LYS A 153 -2.08 -19.92 -8.90
CA LYS A 153 -2.71 -18.83 -8.13
C LYS A 153 -2.87 -17.55 -8.97
N ARG A 154 -1.85 -17.16 -9.74
CA ARG A 154 -1.89 -16.00 -10.64
C ARG A 154 -2.89 -16.16 -11.77
N GLY A 155 -2.89 -17.30 -12.47
CA GLY A 155 -3.83 -17.55 -13.57
C GLY A 155 -5.29 -17.71 -13.13
N LEU A 156 -5.53 -18.01 -11.85
CA LEU A 156 -6.85 -17.97 -11.22
C LEU A 156 -7.18 -16.60 -10.59
N GLY A 157 -6.30 -15.61 -10.71
CA GLY A 157 -6.49 -14.27 -10.14
C GLY A 157 -6.50 -14.23 -8.60
N PHE A 158 -5.94 -15.24 -7.94
CA PHE A 158 -5.77 -15.29 -6.49
C PHE A 158 -4.46 -14.64 -6.00
N ALA A 159 -3.63 -14.13 -6.90
CA ALA A 159 -2.38 -13.46 -6.62
C ALA A 159 -2.12 -12.38 -7.69
N GLU A 160 -1.54 -11.25 -7.30
CA GLU A 160 -1.19 -10.15 -8.21
C GLU A 160 -0.14 -10.55 -9.27
N ASN A 161 -0.07 -9.80 -10.36
CA ASN A 161 0.87 -10.05 -11.44
C ASN A 161 2.28 -9.53 -11.09
N VAL A 162 3.08 -10.39 -10.43
CA VAL A 162 4.38 -10.00 -9.87
C VAL A 162 5.48 -9.72 -10.90
N ALA A 163 5.29 -10.08 -12.17
CA ALA A 163 6.29 -9.82 -13.22
C ALA A 163 6.55 -8.31 -13.44
N GLN A 164 5.55 -7.45 -13.16
CA GLN A 164 5.69 -6.00 -13.24
C GLN A 164 6.41 -5.38 -12.04
N LEU A 165 6.70 -6.17 -11.01
CA LEU A 165 7.36 -5.72 -9.79
C LEU A 165 8.84 -6.12 -9.74
N ALA A 166 9.34 -6.87 -10.74
CA ALA A 166 10.70 -7.41 -10.69
C ALA A 166 11.76 -6.29 -10.67
N LEU A 167 12.62 -6.32 -9.65
CA LEU A 167 13.75 -5.42 -9.55
C LEU A 167 14.86 -5.83 -10.52
N ASP A 168 15.47 -4.85 -11.16
CA ASP A 168 16.60 -5.05 -12.06
C ASP A 168 17.91 -5.07 -11.25
N GLY A 169 18.53 -6.25 -11.20
CA GLY A 169 19.78 -6.44 -10.47
C GLY A 169 20.97 -5.70 -11.07
N ASP A 170 20.96 -5.44 -12.39
CA ASP A 170 22.05 -4.73 -13.06
C ASP A 170 22.00 -3.23 -12.72
N VAL A 171 20.80 -2.67 -12.56
CA VAL A 171 20.60 -1.29 -12.08
C VAL A 171 21.10 -1.14 -10.66
N LEU A 172 20.83 -2.12 -9.78
CA LEU A 172 21.27 -2.06 -8.38
C LEU A 172 22.75 -2.41 -8.21
N GLY A 173 23.31 -3.28 -9.05
CA GLY A 173 24.67 -3.79 -8.95
C GLY A 173 25.69 -3.09 -9.85
N GLY A 174 25.25 -2.17 -10.71
CA GLY A 174 26.12 -1.48 -11.66
C GLY A 174 27.18 -0.62 -10.98
N GLU A 175 28.36 -0.56 -11.57
CA GLU A 175 29.27 0.56 -11.36
C GLU A 175 28.57 1.77 -11.99
N GLY A 176 28.15 2.74 -11.15
CA GLY A 176 27.32 3.88 -11.58
C GLY A 176 27.77 4.52 -12.89
N ALA A 177 26.84 5.13 -13.61
CA ALA A 177 27.12 5.67 -14.95
C ALA A 177 28.41 6.52 -14.97
N ALA A 178 29.35 6.17 -15.85
CA ALA A 178 30.58 6.90 -16.01
C ALA A 178 30.26 8.38 -16.24
N VAL A 179 30.97 9.28 -15.56
CA VAL A 179 30.84 10.71 -15.80
C VAL A 179 31.17 10.94 -17.29
N PRO A 180 30.25 11.49 -18.09
CA PRO A 180 30.51 11.71 -19.51
C PRO A 180 31.78 12.53 -19.69
N SER A 181 32.55 12.27 -20.75
CA SER A 181 33.71 13.10 -21.07
C SER A 181 33.29 14.57 -21.17
N ALA A 182 34.09 15.48 -20.61
CA ALA A 182 33.77 16.90 -20.56
C ALA A 182 33.26 17.43 -21.91
N LEU A 183 32.01 17.89 -21.92
CA LEU A 183 31.43 18.61 -23.05
C LEU A 183 32.27 19.86 -23.31
N SER A 184 32.80 20.00 -24.53
CA SER A 184 33.54 21.20 -24.94
C SER A 184 32.63 22.27 -25.55
N GLN A 185 31.41 21.88 -25.97
CA GLN A 185 30.42 22.78 -26.55
C GLN A 185 29.68 23.55 -25.44
N THR A 186 29.46 24.85 -25.66
CA THR A 186 28.68 25.68 -24.74
C THR A 186 27.18 25.36 -24.84
N VAL A 187 26.56 25.09 -23.71
CA VAL A 187 25.11 24.82 -23.61
C VAL A 187 24.35 26.09 -23.26
N SER A 188 23.10 26.21 -23.74
CA SER A 188 22.22 27.34 -23.40
C SER A 188 21.27 26.94 -22.28
N LEU A 189 21.37 27.60 -21.14
CA LEU A 189 20.42 27.49 -20.03
C LEU A 189 19.33 28.55 -20.20
N ILE A 190 18.07 28.16 -20.10
CA ILE A 190 16.91 29.08 -20.18
C ILE A 190 16.20 29.05 -18.84
N LEU A 191 16.11 30.21 -18.19
CA LEU A 191 15.53 30.38 -16.86
C LEU A 191 14.47 31.49 -16.88
N PRO A 192 13.19 31.17 -17.14
CA PRO A 192 12.10 32.13 -16.95
C PRO A 192 11.93 32.41 -15.45
N VAL A 193 11.74 33.68 -15.09
CA VAL A 193 11.59 34.13 -13.70
C VAL A 193 10.35 35.01 -13.60
N TYR A 194 9.40 34.59 -12.77
CA TYR A 194 8.26 35.39 -12.34
C TYR A 194 8.06 35.19 -10.83
N ASN A 195 8.40 36.19 -10.02
CA ASN A 195 8.40 36.11 -8.56
C ASN A 195 9.33 35.02 -7.98
N ALA A 196 8.93 34.37 -6.88
CA ALA A 196 9.68 33.33 -6.17
C ALA A 196 11.08 33.73 -5.67
N PHE A 197 11.24 34.98 -5.22
CA PHE A 197 12.51 35.52 -4.76
C PHE A 197 13.17 34.68 -3.66
N ASP A 198 12.40 34.03 -2.78
CA ASP A 198 12.97 33.30 -1.64
C ASP A 198 13.69 32.00 -2.07
N LEU A 199 13.46 31.51 -3.30
CA LEU A 199 14.15 30.34 -3.87
C LEU A 199 15.24 30.74 -4.88
N LEU A 200 15.00 31.80 -5.65
CA LEU A 200 15.80 32.19 -6.81
C LEU A 200 17.31 32.35 -6.51
N PRO A 201 17.78 33.04 -5.44
CA PRO A 201 19.20 33.13 -5.13
C PRO A 201 19.86 31.78 -4.92
N GLY A 202 19.17 30.83 -4.28
CA GLY A 202 19.68 29.48 -4.07
C GLY A 202 19.79 28.67 -5.36
N VAL A 203 18.83 28.84 -6.29
CA VAL A 203 18.88 28.22 -7.62
C VAL A 203 20.05 28.76 -8.43
N LEU A 204 20.23 30.09 -8.47
CA LEU A 204 21.33 30.72 -9.21
C LEU A 204 22.71 30.35 -8.63
N ASP A 205 22.84 30.30 -7.31
CA ASP A 205 24.08 29.86 -6.64
C ASP A 205 24.45 28.42 -7.01
N ARG A 206 23.46 27.51 -7.04
CA ARG A 206 23.68 26.13 -7.48
C ARG A 206 24.01 26.04 -8.96
N LEU A 207 23.31 26.77 -9.83
CA LEU A 207 23.65 26.81 -11.25
C LEU A 207 25.12 27.19 -11.47
N GLN A 208 25.60 28.22 -10.77
CA GLN A 208 26.99 28.66 -10.87
C GLN A 208 27.98 27.61 -10.35
N LYS A 209 27.70 27.00 -9.18
CA LYS A 209 28.63 26.05 -8.52
C LYS A 209 28.61 24.64 -9.10
N HIS A 210 27.47 24.19 -9.59
CA HIS A 210 27.21 22.78 -9.87
C HIS A 210 27.19 22.44 -11.36
N THR A 211 27.12 23.42 -12.25
CA THR A 211 27.15 23.19 -13.69
C THR A 211 28.57 22.89 -14.15
N ASP A 212 28.76 21.71 -14.73
CA ASP A 212 30.07 21.08 -15.00
C ASP A 212 30.49 21.13 -16.48
N VAL A 213 29.75 21.86 -17.30
CA VAL A 213 29.98 22.03 -18.74
C VAL A 213 30.06 23.52 -19.06
N PRO A 214 30.70 23.97 -20.16
CA PRO A 214 30.63 25.36 -20.58
C PRO A 214 29.17 25.77 -20.81
N TRP A 215 28.74 26.90 -20.24
CA TRP A 215 27.33 27.31 -20.27
C TRP A 215 27.16 28.82 -20.49
N ARG A 216 26.03 29.19 -21.09
CA ARG A 216 25.48 30.54 -21.16
C ARG A 216 24.05 30.52 -20.65
N LEU A 217 23.67 31.51 -19.84
CA LEU A 217 22.35 31.60 -19.22
C LEU A 217 21.54 32.75 -19.80
N PHE A 218 20.34 32.44 -20.27
CA PHE A 218 19.29 33.39 -20.62
C PHE A 218 18.29 33.45 -19.46
N VAL A 219 18.34 34.54 -18.70
CA VAL A 219 17.36 34.81 -17.63
C VAL A 219 16.27 35.69 -18.21
N ILE A 220 15.03 35.19 -18.25
CA ILE A 220 13.88 35.94 -18.75
C ILE A 220 13.05 36.40 -17.56
N GLU A 221 13.26 37.65 -17.13
CA GLU A 221 12.48 38.29 -16.09
C GLU A 221 11.12 38.72 -16.68
N ASP A 222 10.05 38.06 -16.26
CA ASP A 222 8.72 38.20 -16.84
C ASP A 222 7.82 39.19 -16.10
N CYS A 223 8.37 40.36 -15.77
CA CYS A 223 7.65 41.43 -15.08
C CYS A 223 7.07 40.98 -13.71
N SER A 224 7.97 40.44 -12.88
CA SER A 224 7.70 40.05 -11.49
C SER A 224 7.08 41.19 -10.71
N THR A 225 6.08 40.86 -9.90
CA THR A 225 5.40 41.79 -9.01
C THR A 225 6.16 41.99 -7.69
N ASP A 226 6.99 41.02 -7.30
CA ASP A 226 7.89 41.17 -6.16
C ASP A 226 9.01 42.18 -6.48
N PRO A 227 9.06 43.33 -5.78
CA PRO A 227 10.00 44.40 -6.08
C PRO A 227 11.47 44.02 -5.84
N ARG A 228 11.74 42.89 -5.17
CA ARG A 228 13.10 42.38 -4.90
C ARG A 228 13.74 41.72 -6.12
N VAL A 229 12.95 41.13 -7.03
CA VAL A 229 13.44 40.25 -8.10
C VAL A 229 14.28 40.99 -9.14
N ARG A 230 13.75 42.05 -9.76
CA ARG A 230 14.45 42.80 -10.82
C ARG A 230 15.77 43.41 -10.36
N PRO A 231 15.82 44.17 -9.23
CA PRO A 231 17.08 44.73 -8.75
C PRO A 231 18.13 43.64 -8.50
N PHE A 232 17.72 42.54 -7.86
CA PHE A 232 18.60 41.41 -7.60
C PHE A 232 19.15 40.77 -8.88
N LEU A 233 18.30 40.47 -9.86
CA LEU A 233 18.73 39.87 -11.12
C LEU A 233 19.70 40.76 -11.88
N ARG A 234 19.46 42.07 -11.91
CA ARG A 234 20.38 43.05 -12.53
C ARG A 234 21.74 43.01 -11.84
N SER A 235 21.78 43.15 -10.52
CA SER A 235 23.03 43.12 -9.75
C SER A 235 23.75 41.78 -9.87
N TRP A 236 23.03 40.67 -9.84
CA TRP A 236 23.61 39.34 -10.00
C TRP A 236 24.20 39.16 -11.41
N ALA A 237 23.46 39.50 -12.47
CA ALA A 237 23.94 39.39 -13.85
C ALA A 237 25.14 40.30 -14.13
N GLU A 238 25.17 41.51 -13.57
CA GLU A 238 26.32 42.43 -13.67
C GLU A 238 27.56 41.84 -12.99
N ALA A 239 27.41 41.29 -11.78
CA ALA A 239 28.51 40.62 -11.08
C ALA A 239 29.03 39.42 -11.86
N GLN A 240 28.15 38.54 -12.36
CA GLN A 240 28.57 37.38 -13.15
C GLN A 240 29.29 37.77 -14.44
N ASN A 241 28.79 38.77 -15.16
CA ASN A 241 29.42 39.24 -16.39
C ASN A 241 30.71 40.02 -16.16
N SER A 242 30.96 40.51 -14.94
CA SER A 242 32.25 41.12 -14.59
C SER A 242 33.35 40.06 -14.51
N ASP A 243 33.04 38.88 -13.96
CA ASP A 243 33.96 37.75 -13.87
C ASP A 243 34.02 36.94 -15.18
N HIS A 244 32.88 36.80 -15.86
CA HIS A 244 32.69 35.99 -17.07
C HIS A 244 31.91 36.76 -18.14
N PRO A 245 32.57 37.61 -18.94
CA PRO A 245 31.90 38.50 -19.89
C PRO A 245 30.97 37.77 -20.87
N GLY A 246 29.69 38.15 -20.86
CA GLY A 246 28.67 37.61 -21.75
C GLY A 246 28.21 36.20 -21.41
N GLN A 247 28.49 35.71 -20.20
CA GLN A 247 27.97 34.41 -19.73
C GLN A 247 26.48 34.48 -19.39
N VAL A 248 25.98 35.63 -18.95
CA VAL A 248 24.58 35.84 -18.57
C VAL A 248 23.93 36.90 -19.44
N VAL A 249 22.77 36.59 -20.01
CA VAL A 249 21.92 37.52 -20.76
C VAL A 249 20.61 37.67 -19.98
N LEU A 250 20.40 38.86 -19.40
CA LEU A 250 19.16 39.21 -18.72
C LEU A 250 18.20 39.88 -19.72
N ILE A 251 17.01 39.31 -19.86
CA ILE A 251 15.93 39.82 -20.71
C ILE A 251 14.79 40.24 -19.78
N GLU A 252 14.43 41.52 -19.81
CA GLU A 252 13.34 42.07 -18.99
C GLU A 252 12.10 42.34 -19.84
N ASN A 253 11.04 41.57 -19.63
CA ASN A 253 9.79 41.80 -20.34
C ASN A 253 9.11 43.08 -19.83
N PRO A 254 8.49 43.88 -20.72
CA PRO A 254 7.81 45.13 -20.31
C PRO A 254 6.47 44.88 -19.60
N ARG A 255 5.93 43.66 -19.69
CA ARG A 255 4.69 43.19 -19.05
C ARG A 255 4.80 41.68 -18.83
N ASN A 256 3.99 41.11 -17.95
CA ASN A 256 3.93 39.65 -17.78
C ASN A 256 3.37 39.01 -19.06
N LEU A 257 4.20 38.26 -19.77
CA LEU A 257 3.88 37.55 -21.02
C LEU A 257 3.46 36.09 -20.77
N GLY A 258 3.72 35.57 -19.57
CA GLY A 258 3.49 34.19 -19.20
C GLY A 258 4.66 33.27 -19.58
N PHE A 259 4.67 32.08 -18.97
CA PHE A 259 5.75 31.10 -19.10
C PHE A 259 6.09 30.78 -20.56
N VAL A 260 5.08 30.44 -21.38
CA VAL A 260 5.27 30.03 -22.78
C VAL A 260 5.97 31.11 -23.61
N ALA A 261 5.52 32.36 -23.50
CA ALA A 261 6.09 33.46 -24.26
C ALA A 261 7.52 33.80 -23.80
N SER A 262 7.76 33.76 -22.50
CA SER A 262 9.07 34.00 -21.89
C SER A 262 10.10 32.94 -22.29
N VAL A 263 9.71 31.65 -22.26
CA VAL A 263 10.56 30.55 -22.71
C VAL A 263 10.85 30.64 -24.21
N ASN A 264 9.85 30.98 -25.02
CA ASN A 264 10.03 31.14 -26.47
C ASN A 264 11.03 32.25 -26.83
N GLU A 265 11.09 33.34 -26.07
CA GLU A 265 12.12 34.37 -26.25
C GLU A 265 13.52 33.82 -25.90
N GLY A 266 13.62 33.00 -24.86
CA GLY A 266 14.84 32.25 -24.55
C GLY A 266 15.27 31.30 -25.69
N PHE A 267 14.33 30.53 -26.25
CA PHE A 267 14.62 29.62 -27.38
C PHE A 267 15.13 30.37 -28.60
N ARG A 268 14.51 31.51 -28.93
CA ARG A 268 14.93 32.35 -30.04
C ARG A 268 16.41 32.74 -29.93
N GLN A 269 16.85 33.14 -28.74
CA GLN A 269 18.25 33.48 -28.48
C GLN A 269 19.15 32.25 -28.53
N ALA A 270 18.74 31.14 -27.91
CA ALA A 270 19.53 29.92 -27.83
C ALA A 270 19.80 29.27 -29.21
N ILE A 271 18.83 29.34 -30.14
CA ILE A 271 18.97 28.78 -31.50
C ILE A 271 20.16 29.39 -32.27
N ASP A 272 20.44 30.67 -32.02
CA ASP A 272 21.53 31.42 -32.66
C ASP A 272 22.93 30.98 -32.15
N PHE A 273 23.02 30.36 -30.97
CA PHE A 273 24.29 29.94 -30.34
C PHE A 273 24.73 28.51 -30.67
N ASP A 274 23.93 27.76 -31.45
CA ASP A 274 24.25 26.41 -31.93
C ASP A 274 24.60 25.38 -30.84
N GLY A 275 24.17 25.60 -29.60
CA GLY A 275 24.35 24.69 -28.46
C GLY A 275 23.06 23.95 -28.09
N HIS A 276 23.17 22.77 -27.45
CA HIS A 276 22.02 22.14 -26.81
C HIS A 276 21.42 23.06 -25.73
N VAL A 277 20.12 22.91 -25.50
CA VAL A 277 19.35 23.79 -24.62
C VAL A 277 18.94 23.03 -23.38
N ILE A 278 18.97 23.68 -22.21
CA ILE A 278 18.35 23.17 -21.00
C ILE A 278 17.35 24.20 -20.51
N LEU A 279 16.07 23.83 -20.50
CA LEU A 279 15.01 24.59 -19.85
C LEU A 279 15.01 24.24 -18.36
N LEU A 280 15.01 25.27 -17.51
CA LEU A 280 15.02 25.11 -16.06
C LEU A 280 14.05 26.11 -15.42
N ASN A 281 13.24 25.66 -14.45
CA ASN A 281 12.42 26.57 -13.66
C ASN A 281 13.26 27.31 -12.59
N SER A 282 12.77 28.48 -12.15
CA SER A 282 13.40 29.31 -11.11
C SER A 282 13.37 28.73 -9.69
N ASP A 283 12.84 27.52 -9.52
CA ASP A 283 12.71 26.74 -8.29
C ASP A 283 13.28 25.32 -8.42
N ALA A 284 14.06 25.06 -9.46
CA ALA A 284 14.73 23.79 -9.68
C ALA A 284 16.15 23.78 -9.07
N PHE A 285 16.35 22.96 -8.06
CA PHE A 285 17.59 22.85 -7.30
C PHE A 285 18.43 21.69 -7.85
N VAL A 286 19.46 22.03 -8.61
CA VAL A 286 20.33 21.06 -9.29
C VAL A 286 21.48 20.55 -8.39
N PRO A 287 21.80 19.24 -8.39
CA PRO A 287 22.95 18.70 -7.67
C PRO A 287 24.26 18.95 -8.44
N ALA A 288 25.41 18.64 -7.83
CA ALA A 288 26.72 18.78 -8.48
C ALA A 288 26.81 17.98 -9.81
N ALA A 289 27.51 18.51 -10.82
CA ALA A 289 27.75 17.82 -12.10
C ALA A 289 26.48 17.27 -12.77
N TRP A 290 25.42 18.08 -12.80
CA TRP A 290 24.11 17.68 -13.30
C TRP A 290 23.98 17.81 -14.83
N ALA A 291 24.59 18.83 -15.42
CA ALA A 291 24.31 19.23 -16.80
C ALA A 291 24.89 18.23 -17.81
N SER A 292 26.12 17.75 -17.60
CA SER A 292 26.69 16.68 -18.43
C SER A 292 25.84 15.41 -18.38
N ARG A 293 25.40 15.01 -17.19
CA ARG A 293 24.53 13.83 -16.97
C ARG A 293 23.18 14.00 -17.65
N LEU A 294 22.55 15.17 -17.54
CA LEU A 294 21.26 15.43 -18.19
C LEU A 294 21.36 15.33 -19.72
N LEU A 295 22.46 15.81 -20.30
CA LEU A 295 22.64 15.84 -21.75
C LEU A 295 23.20 14.54 -22.33
N ASP A 296 23.79 13.66 -21.53
CA ASP A 296 24.41 12.40 -21.99
C ASP A 296 23.54 11.59 -22.98
N PRO A 297 22.21 11.40 -22.77
CA PRO A 297 21.40 10.67 -23.74
C PRO A 297 21.27 11.36 -25.11
N ILE A 298 21.33 12.69 -25.17
CA ILE A 298 21.31 13.46 -26.42
C ILE A 298 22.64 13.31 -27.16
N LEU A 299 23.75 13.31 -26.42
CA LEU A 299 25.09 13.20 -26.99
C LEU A 299 25.38 11.80 -27.53
N THR A 300 24.87 10.78 -26.85
CA THR A 300 25.06 9.37 -27.24
C THR A 300 24.07 8.91 -28.31
N ASP A 301 22.96 9.63 -28.50
CA ASP A 301 21.92 9.27 -29.44
C ASP A 301 21.26 10.52 -30.06
N PRO A 302 21.59 10.86 -31.32
CA PRO A 302 21.08 12.06 -31.98
C PRO A 302 19.55 12.00 -32.24
N GLY A 303 18.92 10.83 -32.08
CA GLY A 303 17.47 10.68 -32.16
C GLY A 303 16.73 11.06 -30.88
N VAL A 304 17.43 11.35 -29.78
CA VAL A 304 16.81 11.87 -28.55
C VAL A 304 16.53 13.36 -28.73
N ALA A 305 15.24 13.71 -28.63
CA ALA A 305 14.75 15.08 -28.71
C ALA A 305 14.79 15.77 -27.35
N SER A 306 14.47 15.04 -26.27
CA SER A 306 14.58 15.58 -24.91
C SER A 306 14.92 14.55 -23.84
N VAL A 307 15.45 15.07 -22.73
CA VAL A 307 15.79 14.30 -21.52
C VAL A 307 15.26 15.02 -20.29
N THR A 308 14.65 14.28 -19.38
CA THR A 308 14.16 14.79 -18.09
C THR A 308 14.78 13.97 -16.94
N PRO A 309 15.25 14.60 -15.85
CA PRO A 309 15.76 13.87 -14.69
C PRO A 309 14.62 13.32 -13.81
N MET A 310 14.95 12.44 -12.87
CA MET A 310 14.03 12.10 -11.78
C MET A 310 13.90 13.31 -10.84
N SER A 311 12.77 13.43 -10.16
CA SER A 311 12.50 14.56 -9.25
C SER A 311 11.49 14.18 -8.18
N ASN A 312 11.38 15.03 -7.16
CA ASN A 312 10.37 14.92 -6.11
C ASN A 312 8.98 15.40 -6.56
N ASP A 313 8.91 16.21 -7.63
CA ASP A 313 7.67 16.67 -8.26
C ASP A 313 7.85 16.86 -9.77
N ALA A 314 7.70 15.75 -10.51
CA ALA A 314 7.83 15.72 -11.97
C ALA A 314 6.89 14.67 -12.58
N GLU A 315 5.61 14.69 -12.18
CA GLU A 315 4.56 13.84 -12.72
C GLU A 315 4.98 12.35 -12.77
N ILE A 316 5.06 11.75 -13.96
CA ILE A 316 5.44 10.35 -14.19
C ILE A 316 6.87 9.98 -13.74
N LEU A 317 7.70 10.96 -13.41
CA LEU A 317 9.05 10.79 -12.89
C LEU A 317 9.19 11.11 -11.40
N SER A 318 8.08 11.39 -10.71
CA SER A 318 8.08 11.74 -9.28
C SER A 318 8.53 10.60 -8.37
N VAL A 319 9.36 10.93 -7.38
CA VAL A 319 9.85 10.06 -6.30
C VAL A 319 9.37 10.62 -4.97
N PRO A 320 8.92 9.79 -4.01
CA PRO A 320 8.89 8.33 -4.01
C PRO A 320 7.75 7.72 -4.82
N ILE A 321 6.65 8.46 -5.02
CA ILE A 321 5.42 7.95 -5.66
C ILE A 321 5.21 8.63 -7.01
N LEU A 322 5.03 7.83 -8.06
CA LEU A 322 4.73 8.30 -9.41
C LEU A 322 3.49 9.20 -9.39
N GLY A 323 3.60 10.40 -9.98
CA GLY A 323 2.50 11.35 -10.13
C GLY A 323 2.13 12.11 -8.85
N ARG A 324 2.92 12.01 -7.78
CA ARG A 324 2.67 12.69 -6.51
C ARG A 324 3.90 13.47 -6.06
N ALA A 325 3.73 14.78 -5.92
CA ALA A 325 4.72 15.66 -5.34
C ALA A 325 5.05 15.24 -3.90
N SER A 326 6.33 15.25 -3.54
CA SER A 326 6.79 14.99 -2.17
C SER A 326 7.86 16.02 -1.77
N PRO A 327 7.62 16.86 -0.76
CA PRO A 327 8.62 17.84 -0.33
C PRO A 327 9.92 17.19 0.17
N LEU A 328 11.02 17.93 0.08
CA LEU A 328 12.34 17.53 0.60
C LEU A 328 12.79 18.47 1.72
N ALA A 329 13.66 17.95 2.59
CA ALA A 329 14.47 18.77 3.48
C ALA A 329 15.54 19.55 2.68
N SER A 330 16.15 20.58 3.28
CA SER A 330 17.04 21.54 2.61
C SER A 330 18.23 20.94 1.85
N ASP A 331 18.73 19.77 2.26
CA ASP A 331 19.85 19.01 1.67
C ASP A 331 19.42 17.69 1.01
N GLY A 332 18.11 17.39 0.98
CA GLY A 332 17.61 16.09 0.53
C GLY A 332 17.97 15.74 -0.91
N VAL A 333 18.07 16.74 -1.79
CA VAL A 333 18.45 16.54 -3.20
C VAL A 333 19.86 15.97 -3.38
N ASP A 334 20.85 16.42 -2.59
CA ASP A 334 22.22 15.92 -2.72
C ASP A 334 22.33 14.48 -2.22
N GLN A 335 21.60 14.15 -1.14
CA GLN A 335 21.56 12.79 -0.59
C GLN A 335 20.91 11.81 -1.57
N ILE A 336 19.81 12.20 -2.20
CA ILE A 336 19.10 11.36 -3.19
C ILE A 336 19.93 11.24 -4.48
N ASP A 337 20.53 12.33 -4.97
CA ASP A 337 21.38 12.29 -6.17
C ASP A 337 22.64 11.43 -5.97
N ALA A 338 23.21 11.41 -4.77
CA ALA A 338 24.35 10.54 -4.45
C ALA A 338 24.02 9.05 -4.64
N VAL A 339 22.75 8.65 -4.44
CA VAL A 339 22.25 7.31 -4.74
C VAL A 339 22.00 7.16 -6.24
N ALA A 340 21.37 8.15 -6.89
CA ALA A 340 21.11 8.14 -8.33
C ALA A 340 22.38 7.88 -9.15
N ARG A 341 23.50 8.53 -8.80
CA ARG A 341 24.81 8.36 -9.45
C ARG A 341 25.35 6.93 -9.43
N ARG A 342 24.98 6.15 -8.42
CA ARG A 342 25.48 4.78 -8.23
C ARG A 342 24.63 3.74 -8.95
N LEU A 343 23.46 4.13 -9.44
CA LEU A 343 22.59 3.22 -10.16
C LEU A 343 23.18 2.96 -11.56
N GLY A 344 23.17 1.68 -11.95
CA GLY A 344 23.46 1.29 -13.32
C GLY A 344 22.38 1.80 -14.29
N PRO A 345 22.71 1.94 -15.58
CA PRO A 345 21.72 2.29 -16.58
C PRO A 345 20.63 1.20 -16.66
N PRO A 346 19.36 1.55 -16.91
CA PRO A 346 18.33 0.56 -17.19
C PRO A 346 18.71 -0.26 -18.43
N ARG A 347 18.36 -1.56 -18.42
CA ARG A 347 18.62 -2.48 -19.55
C ARG A 347 18.13 -1.92 -20.89
N ASP A 348 16.92 -1.37 -20.88
CA ASP A 348 16.33 -0.64 -22.01
C ASP A 348 16.20 0.82 -21.60
N ARG A 349 16.67 1.77 -22.43
CA ARG A 349 16.46 3.22 -22.19
C ARG A 349 14.95 3.51 -22.32
N PRO A 350 14.20 3.73 -21.22
CA PRO A 350 12.75 3.83 -21.31
C PRO A 350 12.35 5.09 -22.06
N LEU A 351 11.44 4.94 -23.03
CA LEU A 351 10.88 6.06 -23.76
C LEU A 351 9.74 6.67 -22.95
N LEU A 352 9.81 7.99 -22.77
CA LEU A 352 8.76 8.75 -22.11
C LEU A 352 7.68 9.14 -23.13
N PRO A 353 6.40 9.15 -22.73
CA PRO A 353 5.34 9.72 -23.56
C PRO A 353 5.49 11.23 -23.76
N THR A 354 6.18 11.92 -22.83
CA THR A 354 6.54 13.34 -22.85
C THR A 354 7.74 13.60 -21.93
N GLY A 355 8.50 14.68 -22.17
CA GLY A 355 9.36 15.29 -21.15
C GLY A 355 8.55 16.15 -20.17
N VAL A 356 9.17 16.56 -19.05
CA VAL A 356 8.57 17.46 -18.04
C VAL A 356 9.37 18.77 -17.98
N GLY A 357 8.68 19.90 -18.10
CA GLY A 357 9.28 21.21 -18.38
C GLY A 357 10.05 21.89 -17.25
N PHE A 358 10.02 21.35 -16.01
CA PHE A 358 10.71 21.98 -14.87
C PHE A 358 12.25 21.93 -14.98
N CYS A 359 12.76 20.88 -15.62
CA CYS A 359 14.17 20.65 -15.92
C CYS A 359 14.24 19.71 -17.12
N MET A 360 14.52 20.24 -18.31
CA MET A 360 14.45 19.50 -19.56
C MET A 360 15.63 19.84 -20.46
N GLY A 361 16.48 18.84 -20.72
CA GLY A 361 17.50 18.92 -21.76
C GLY A 361 16.84 18.74 -23.13
N MET A 362 17.19 19.61 -24.09
CA MET A 362 16.57 19.67 -25.41
C MET A 362 17.66 19.65 -26.49
N ASN A 363 17.47 18.75 -27.45
CA ASN A 363 18.37 18.63 -28.58
C ASN A 363 18.14 19.79 -29.55
N ILE A 364 19.16 20.64 -29.73
CA ILE A 364 19.15 21.78 -30.65
C ILE A 364 18.67 21.44 -32.06
N ALA A 365 18.95 20.24 -32.58
CA ALA A 365 18.51 19.83 -33.90
C ALA A 365 16.98 19.65 -33.99
N PHE A 366 16.33 19.24 -32.89
CA PHE A 366 14.87 19.14 -32.80
C PHE A 366 14.25 20.49 -32.47
N LEU A 367 14.87 21.27 -31.57
CA LEU A 367 14.42 22.63 -31.28
C LEU A 367 14.41 23.49 -32.55
N ARG A 368 15.38 23.38 -33.46
CA ARG A 368 15.33 24.09 -34.76
C ARG A 368 14.14 23.71 -35.65
N LYS A 369 13.63 22.48 -35.55
CA LYS A 369 12.47 22.01 -36.33
C LYS A 369 11.16 22.47 -35.70
N VAL A 370 11.12 22.54 -34.37
CA VAL A 370 9.97 23.02 -33.59
C VAL A 370 10.49 24.13 -32.65
N PRO A 371 10.68 25.36 -33.16
CA PRO A 371 11.49 26.42 -32.50
C PRO A 371 10.82 27.12 -31.34
N GLN A 372 9.58 26.75 -31.03
CA GLN A 372 8.79 27.40 -30.00
C GLN A 372 7.74 26.43 -29.45
N PHE A 373 7.35 26.67 -28.22
CA PHE A 373 6.11 26.19 -27.63
C PHE A 373 4.90 26.90 -28.24
N ASP A 374 3.80 26.16 -28.42
CA ASP A 374 2.55 26.73 -28.95
C ASP A 374 1.93 27.69 -27.93
N ARG A 375 1.65 28.91 -28.38
CA ARG A 375 1.06 29.97 -27.54
C ARG A 375 -0.39 29.70 -27.16
N VAL A 376 -1.04 28.70 -27.75
CA VAL A 376 -2.40 28.27 -27.37
C VAL A 376 -2.49 27.89 -25.89
N PHE A 377 -1.40 27.39 -25.29
CA PHE A 377 -1.32 27.01 -23.88
C PHE A 377 -1.18 28.21 -22.93
N GLY A 378 -1.16 29.44 -23.47
CA GLY A 378 -1.25 30.68 -22.71
C GLY A 378 -0.13 30.81 -21.67
N ARG A 379 -0.49 30.69 -20.39
CA ARG A 379 0.42 30.90 -19.25
C ARG A 379 1.17 29.64 -18.81
N GLY A 380 0.96 28.48 -19.45
CA GLY A 380 1.68 27.22 -19.20
C GLY A 380 0.73 26.01 -19.04
N TYR A 381 1.30 24.86 -18.69
CA TYR A 381 0.65 23.55 -18.60
C TYR A 381 0.23 22.95 -19.95
N GLY A 382 1.07 22.07 -20.52
CA GLY A 382 0.78 21.30 -21.73
C GLY A 382 1.61 21.68 -22.95
N GLU A 383 2.30 22.82 -22.92
CA GLU A 383 3.20 23.29 -23.96
C GLU A 383 4.37 22.34 -24.24
N GLU A 384 4.95 21.77 -23.20
CA GLU A 384 6.05 20.81 -23.29
C GLU A 384 5.54 19.48 -23.83
N VAL A 385 4.30 19.11 -23.49
CA VAL A 385 3.64 17.93 -24.03
C VAL A 385 3.45 18.11 -25.53
N ASP A 386 2.86 19.22 -25.97
CA ASP A 386 2.67 19.52 -27.39
C ASP A 386 3.99 19.51 -28.16
N TRP A 387 5.04 20.13 -27.62
CA TRP A 387 6.38 20.11 -28.23
C TRP A 387 6.96 18.69 -28.33
N CYS A 388 6.82 17.88 -27.28
CA CYS A 388 7.25 16.49 -27.29
C CYS A 388 6.46 15.68 -28.32
N ARG A 389 5.14 15.85 -28.40
CA ARG A 389 4.31 15.14 -29.39
C ARG A 389 4.65 15.57 -30.82
N ALA A 390 4.91 16.85 -31.06
CA ALA A 390 5.33 17.36 -32.36
C ALA A 390 6.70 16.79 -32.78
N THR A 391 7.68 16.77 -31.87
CA THR A 391 9.03 16.25 -32.17
C THR A 391 9.05 14.73 -32.27
N LEU A 392 8.20 14.02 -31.54
CA LEU A 392 7.96 12.58 -31.71
C LEU A 392 7.46 12.26 -33.12
N ALA A 393 6.54 13.06 -33.68
CA ALA A 393 6.08 12.90 -35.05
C ALA A 393 7.19 13.11 -36.09
N LEU A 394 8.27 13.81 -35.72
CA LEU A 394 9.49 14.00 -36.52
C LEU A 394 10.57 12.93 -36.24
N GLY A 395 10.21 11.84 -35.55
CA GLY A 395 11.12 10.73 -35.19
C GLY A 395 11.96 10.97 -33.93
N GLY A 396 11.68 12.05 -33.20
CA GLY A 396 12.32 12.33 -31.91
C GLY A 396 11.90 11.36 -30.82
N ARG A 397 12.77 11.13 -29.84
CA ARG A 397 12.50 10.32 -28.66
C ARG A 397 12.71 11.11 -27.38
N HIS A 398 11.90 10.82 -26.36
CA HIS A 398 11.99 11.44 -25.05
C HIS A 398 12.45 10.39 -24.05
N CYS A 399 13.41 10.72 -23.19
CA CYS A 399 14.00 9.77 -22.26
C CYS A 399 14.11 10.35 -20.85
N CYS A 400 14.16 9.47 -19.85
CA CYS A 400 14.55 9.85 -18.50
C CYS A 400 16.07 9.70 -18.35
N GLN A 401 16.69 10.58 -17.56
CA GLN A 401 18.02 10.36 -16.98
C GLN A 401 17.87 9.88 -15.53
N PRO A 402 17.79 8.56 -15.27
CA PRO A 402 17.54 8.05 -13.92
C PRO A 402 18.76 8.15 -12.99
N ALA A 403 19.96 8.39 -13.53
CA ALA A 403 21.17 8.63 -12.75
C ALA A 403 21.33 10.10 -12.33
N LEU A 404 20.27 10.90 -12.42
CA LEU A 404 20.22 12.30 -12.01
C LEU A 404 18.90 12.58 -11.27
N PHE A 405 19.01 13.19 -10.10
CA PHE A 405 17.87 13.67 -9.34
C PHE A 405 17.93 15.19 -9.18
N VAL A 406 16.89 15.90 -9.62
CA VAL A 406 16.78 17.37 -9.47
C VAL A 406 15.56 17.66 -8.62
N GLU A 407 15.71 18.53 -7.64
CA GLU A 407 14.60 18.92 -6.77
C GLU A 407 13.79 20.06 -7.42
N HIS A 408 12.48 19.97 -7.34
CA HIS A 408 11.52 20.99 -7.75
C HIS A 408 10.77 21.47 -6.49
N ARG A 409 11.01 22.71 -6.05
CA ARG A 409 10.53 23.23 -4.75
C ARG A 409 9.19 23.97 -4.80
N GLY A 410 8.77 24.48 -5.96
CA GLY A 410 7.67 25.44 -6.02
C GLY A 410 6.37 24.89 -6.60
N ALA A 411 5.29 25.07 -5.83
CA ALA A 411 3.91 25.13 -6.33
C ALA A 411 3.37 26.57 -6.33
N SER A 412 4.24 27.59 -6.33
CA SER A 412 3.91 28.97 -5.97
C SER A 412 3.42 29.88 -7.12
N SER A 413 3.14 29.34 -8.30
CA SER A 413 3.00 30.19 -9.49
C SER A 413 1.58 30.68 -9.80
N PHE A 414 0.52 30.18 -9.15
CA PHE A 414 -0.87 30.56 -9.41
C PHE A 414 -1.76 30.31 -8.18
N GLY A 415 -2.89 31.00 -8.06
CA GLY A 415 -3.95 30.58 -7.14
C GLY A 415 -4.41 29.16 -7.49
N SER A 416 -4.70 28.33 -6.49
CA SER A 416 -5.01 26.90 -6.69
C SER A 416 -6.17 26.66 -7.68
N GLU A 417 -7.17 27.55 -7.71
CA GLU A 417 -8.32 27.48 -8.61
C GLU A 417 -7.98 27.90 -10.05
N GLU A 418 -7.26 29.01 -10.24
CA GLU A 418 -6.84 29.46 -11.58
C GLU A 418 -5.93 28.42 -12.25
N ARG A 419 -5.03 27.80 -11.47
CA ARG A 419 -4.19 26.69 -11.93
C ARG A 419 -5.03 25.49 -12.37
N ALA A 420 -6.02 25.12 -11.56
CA ALA A 420 -6.88 23.97 -11.86
C ALA A 420 -7.70 24.18 -13.13
N GLN A 421 -8.23 25.39 -13.34
CA GLN A 421 -8.98 25.73 -14.54
C GLN A 421 -8.08 25.73 -15.79
N LEU A 422 -6.90 26.34 -15.72
CA LEU A 422 -5.92 26.32 -16.82
C LEU A 422 -5.52 24.90 -17.22
N LEU A 423 -5.26 24.03 -16.23
CA LEU A 423 -5.00 22.61 -16.47
C LEU A 423 -6.18 21.91 -17.16
N ALA A 424 -7.42 22.16 -16.70
CA ALA A 424 -8.61 21.55 -17.28
C ALA A 424 -8.80 21.95 -18.75
N ASP A 425 -8.64 23.24 -19.06
CA ASP A 425 -8.77 23.77 -20.41
C ASP A 425 -7.69 23.23 -21.35
N ASN A 426 -6.43 23.21 -20.89
CA ASN A 426 -5.30 22.75 -21.69
C ASN A 426 -5.31 21.23 -21.91
N VAL A 427 -5.84 20.45 -20.97
CA VAL A 427 -6.06 19.01 -21.17
C VAL A 427 -7.02 18.76 -22.34
N GLN A 428 -8.08 19.57 -22.52
CA GLN A 428 -8.98 19.41 -23.67
C GLN A 428 -8.28 19.64 -25.01
N ILE A 429 -7.36 20.61 -25.07
CA ILE A 429 -6.54 20.87 -26.25
C ILE A 429 -5.66 19.65 -26.55
N LEU A 430 -4.98 19.11 -25.54
CA LEU A 430 -4.11 17.95 -25.69
C LEU A 430 -4.88 16.69 -26.11
N SER A 431 -6.00 16.39 -25.48
CA SER A 431 -6.84 15.23 -25.84
C SER A 431 -7.38 15.34 -27.26
N ALA A 432 -7.73 16.56 -27.72
CA ALA A 432 -8.16 16.79 -29.09
C ALA A 432 -7.03 16.63 -30.12
N ARG A 433 -5.83 17.15 -29.82
CA ARG A 433 -4.66 17.07 -30.72
C ARG A 433 -4.03 15.68 -30.76
N TYR A 434 -4.00 14.99 -29.62
CA TYR A 434 -3.27 13.74 -29.42
C TYR A 434 -4.11 12.67 -28.70
N PRO A 435 -5.11 12.06 -29.36
CA PRO A 435 -6.05 11.12 -28.72
C PRO A 435 -5.40 9.89 -28.08
N ASP A 436 -4.20 9.49 -28.53
CA ASP A 436 -3.48 8.34 -28.00
C ASP A 436 -2.55 8.66 -26.81
N TYR A 437 -2.37 9.95 -26.46
CA TYR A 437 -1.41 10.39 -25.45
C TYR A 437 -1.76 9.84 -24.06
N ASP A 438 -3.02 9.97 -23.63
CA ASP A 438 -3.48 9.48 -22.33
C ASP A 438 -3.22 7.99 -22.18
N ARG A 439 -3.49 7.21 -23.23
CA ARG A 439 -3.20 5.77 -23.23
C ARG A 439 -1.71 5.49 -23.05
N ALA A 440 -0.84 6.26 -23.71
CA ALA A 440 0.60 6.10 -23.57
C ALA A 440 1.09 6.43 -22.15
N VAL A 441 0.55 7.49 -21.54
CA VAL A 441 0.81 7.84 -20.13
C VAL A 441 0.35 6.72 -19.21
N GLN A 442 -0.89 6.26 -19.32
CA GLN A 442 -1.42 5.18 -18.49
C GLN A 442 -0.65 3.87 -18.66
N GLN A 443 -0.14 3.58 -19.85
CA GLN A 443 0.73 2.43 -20.09
C GLN A 443 2.10 2.59 -19.40
N PHE A 444 2.69 3.78 -19.45
CA PHE A 444 3.93 4.07 -18.73
C PHE A 444 3.74 3.92 -17.22
N VAL A 445 2.68 4.52 -16.65
CA VAL A 445 2.34 4.41 -15.22
C VAL A 445 2.13 2.97 -14.81
N ARG A 446 1.39 2.19 -15.60
CA ARG A 446 1.10 0.78 -15.29
C ARG A 446 2.35 -0.10 -15.30
N ASN A 447 3.29 0.19 -16.20
CA ASN A 447 4.48 -0.64 -16.37
C ASN A 447 5.65 -0.19 -15.50
N ASP A 448 5.65 1.08 -15.07
CA ASP A 448 6.74 1.78 -14.37
C ASP A 448 8.13 1.24 -14.73
N PRO A 449 8.62 1.47 -15.96
CA PRO A 449 9.90 0.91 -16.41
C PRO A 449 11.10 1.43 -15.60
N LEU A 450 10.89 2.42 -14.73
CA LEU A 450 11.88 3.00 -13.83
C LEU A 450 11.69 2.55 -12.37
N LEU A 451 10.90 1.49 -12.13
CA LEU A 451 10.55 1.02 -10.80
C LEU A 451 11.77 0.82 -9.88
N THR A 452 12.82 0.18 -10.40
CA THR A 452 14.02 -0.12 -9.61
C THR A 452 14.71 1.15 -9.14
N GLN A 453 14.87 2.13 -10.04
CA GLN A 453 15.46 3.43 -9.72
C GLN A 453 14.55 4.22 -8.79
N ARG A 454 13.24 4.25 -9.07
CA ARG A 454 12.26 4.93 -8.22
C ARG A 454 12.28 4.40 -6.80
N LEU A 455 12.31 3.08 -6.60
CA LEU A 455 12.36 2.48 -5.27
C LEU A 455 13.70 2.75 -4.56
N ALA A 456 14.84 2.71 -5.27
CA ALA A 456 16.14 3.07 -4.71
C ALA A 456 16.19 4.53 -4.25
N LEU A 457 15.70 5.46 -5.08
CA LEU A 457 15.61 6.88 -4.75
C LEU A 457 14.55 7.15 -3.67
N ALA A 458 13.48 6.35 -3.60
CA ALA A 458 12.49 6.42 -2.54
C ALA A 458 13.10 6.07 -1.18
N CYS A 459 13.96 5.04 -1.10
CA CYS A 459 14.69 4.72 0.13
C CYS A 459 15.65 5.85 0.54
N ALA A 460 16.30 6.51 -0.43
CA ALA A 460 17.14 7.68 -0.18
C ALA A 460 16.30 8.88 0.31
N TRP A 461 15.11 9.07 -0.27
CA TRP A 461 14.15 10.08 0.17
C TRP A 461 13.66 9.81 1.59
N ALA A 462 13.32 8.57 1.93
CA ALA A 462 12.92 8.21 3.29
C ALA A 462 14.06 8.48 4.29
N ALA A 463 15.31 8.18 3.91
CA ALA A 463 16.48 8.48 4.74
C ALA A 463 16.69 9.99 4.96
N SER A 464 16.47 10.82 3.93
CA SER A 464 16.65 12.27 4.03
C SER A 464 15.50 12.98 4.75
N ALA A 465 14.28 12.44 4.67
CA ALA A 465 13.10 12.97 5.35
C ALA A 465 13.00 12.53 6.82
N ALA A 466 13.62 11.40 7.19
CA ALA A 466 13.45 10.82 8.52
C ALA A 466 14.17 11.62 9.62
N THR A 467 13.41 12.02 10.64
CA THR A 467 13.93 12.68 11.84
C THR A 467 14.58 11.69 12.82
N ASP A 468 14.22 10.42 12.75
CA ASP A 468 14.74 9.32 13.58
C ASP A 468 15.03 8.06 12.74
N ALA A 469 15.34 6.93 13.39
CA ALA A 469 15.56 5.66 12.72
C ALA A 469 14.33 5.23 11.89
N VAL A 470 14.55 4.90 10.62
CA VAL A 470 13.49 4.45 9.72
C VAL A 470 13.07 3.02 10.11
N PRO A 471 11.77 2.77 10.33
CA PRO A 471 11.27 1.44 10.62
C PRO A 471 11.30 0.53 9.39
N ILE A 472 11.83 -0.68 9.58
CA ILE A 472 11.92 -1.73 8.56
C ILE A 472 11.28 -3.00 9.12
N TYR A 473 10.06 -3.30 8.70
CA TYR A 473 9.33 -4.50 9.16
C TYR A 473 9.58 -5.70 8.26
N LEU A 474 9.72 -6.89 8.83
CA LEU A 474 9.55 -8.15 8.11
C LEU A 474 8.16 -8.72 8.39
N ALA A 475 7.35 -8.86 7.34
CA ALA A 475 6.00 -9.40 7.45
C ALA A 475 5.69 -10.38 6.31
N HIS A 476 4.68 -11.23 6.48
CA HIS A 476 4.22 -12.09 5.39
C HIS A 476 3.26 -11.35 4.44
N SER A 477 3.03 -11.91 3.26
CA SER A 477 2.08 -11.39 2.26
C SER A 477 0.63 -11.86 2.44
N MET A 478 0.30 -12.46 3.59
CA MET A 478 -1.02 -13.05 3.87
C MET A 478 -1.89 -12.10 4.70
N ASP A 479 -3.21 -12.17 4.53
CA ASP A 479 -4.17 -11.50 5.41
C ASP A 479 -4.16 -12.14 6.82
N GLY A 480 -4.52 -11.38 7.86
CA GLY A 480 -4.69 -11.90 9.21
C GLY A 480 -4.48 -10.85 10.30
N GLY A 481 -4.48 -11.28 11.58
CA GLY A 481 -4.31 -10.37 12.71
C GLY A 481 -2.96 -9.65 12.74
N ALA A 482 -1.88 -10.31 12.30
CA ALA A 482 -0.57 -9.67 12.14
C ALA A 482 -0.60 -8.57 11.06
N GLU A 483 -1.37 -8.77 9.98
CA GLU A 483 -1.53 -7.76 8.93
C GLU A 483 -2.35 -6.57 9.42
N THR A 484 -3.46 -6.80 10.12
CA THR A 484 -4.27 -5.74 10.74
C THR A 484 -3.43 -4.87 11.68
N TYR A 485 -2.60 -5.51 12.51
CA TYR A 485 -1.65 -4.79 13.36
C TYR A 485 -0.67 -3.95 12.54
N LEU A 486 -0.04 -4.55 11.53
CA LEU A 486 0.94 -3.86 10.70
C LEU A 486 0.35 -2.65 9.97
N GLN A 487 -0.86 -2.76 9.43
CA GLN A 487 -1.54 -1.64 8.76
C GLN A 487 -1.78 -0.46 9.70
N THR A 488 -2.13 -0.72 10.95
CA THR A 488 -2.27 0.33 11.97
C THR A 488 -0.90 0.99 12.24
N ARG A 489 0.15 0.17 12.42
CA ARG A 489 1.51 0.67 12.64
C ARG A 489 2.06 1.48 11.49
N ILE A 490 1.79 1.09 10.25
CA ILE A 490 2.24 1.84 9.06
C ILE A 490 1.76 3.29 9.13
N GLN A 491 0.50 3.52 9.51
CA GLN A 491 -0.05 4.88 9.63
C GLN A 491 0.63 5.66 10.76
N ASP A 492 0.81 5.05 11.92
CA ASP A 492 1.51 5.69 13.06
C ASP A 492 2.95 6.05 12.71
N GLU A 493 3.66 5.16 12.01
CA GLU A 493 5.05 5.38 11.60
C GLU A 493 5.17 6.47 10.53
N ILE A 494 4.26 6.51 9.56
CA ILE A 494 4.22 7.60 8.57
C ILE A 494 3.97 8.94 9.27
N ALA A 495 3.03 8.99 10.22
CA ALA A 495 2.74 10.22 10.97
C ALA A 495 3.94 10.70 11.81
N ARG A 496 4.74 9.78 12.35
CA ARG A 496 5.87 10.12 13.24
C ARG A 496 7.20 10.34 12.50
N ILE A 497 7.52 9.49 11.53
CA ILE A 497 8.84 9.39 10.86
C ILE A 497 8.76 9.87 9.40
N GLY A 498 7.57 9.87 8.80
CA GLY A 498 7.34 10.24 7.39
C GLY A 498 7.34 9.05 6.44
N ALA A 499 8.03 7.96 6.78
CA ALA A 499 8.13 6.77 5.93
C ALA A 499 8.34 5.47 6.74
N VAL A 500 7.95 4.35 6.16
CA VAL A 500 8.19 2.99 6.67
C VAL A 500 8.47 2.02 5.53
N VAL A 501 9.41 1.09 5.75
CA VAL A 501 9.74 0.04 4.79
C VAL A 501 9.23 -1.31 5.28
N ILE A 502 8.61 -2.08 4.40
CA ILE A 502 8.12 -3.44 4.67
C ILE A 502 8.82 -4.43 3.73
N LEU A 503 9.41 -5.46 4.32
CA LEU A 503 9.96 -6.63 3.64
C LEU A 503 8.92 -7.76 3.72
N ARG A 504 8.16 -7.94 2.63
CA ARG A 504 7.16 -9.00 2.53
C ARG A 504 7.78 -10.31 2.09
N VAL A 505 7.42 -11.39 2.79
CA VAL A 505 7.77 -12.78 2.46
C VAL A 505 6.52 -13.65 2.25
N GLY A 506 6.72 -14.89 1.79
CA GLY A 506 5.63 -15.85 1.57
C GLY A 506 4.73 -15.56 0.36
N GLY A 507 5.13 -14.60 -0.47
CA GLY A 507 4.49 -14.23 -1.74
C GLY A 507 4.91 -15.12 -2.92
N ALA A 508 4.67 -14.64 -4.15
CA ALA A 508 5.14 -15.33 -5.35
C ALA A 508 6.66 -15.16 -5.56
N GLU A 509 7.19 -14.01 -5.15
CA GLU A 509 8.63 -13.73 -5.04
C GLU A 509 9.06 -13.92 -3.59
N ARG A 510 10.35 -14.15 -3.35
CA ARG A 510 10.86 -14.34 -1.99
C ARG A 510 10.77 -13.05 -1.17
N TRP A 511 11.23 -11.93 -1.73
CA TRP A 511 11.23 -10.61 -1.10
C TRP A 511 10.41 -9.65 -1.93
N VAL A 512 9.46 -8.95 -1.30
CA VAL A 512 8.90 -7.70 -1.84
C VAL A 512 9.25 -6.59 -0.87
N VAL A 513 9.89 -5.54 -1.38
CA VAL A 513 10.22 -4.33 -0.63
C VAL A 513 9.14 -3.31 -0.93
N GLU A 514 8.43 -2.87 0.10
CA GLU A 514 7.42 -1.81 0.02
C GLU A 514 7.92 -0.60 0.80
N LEU A 515 7.89 0.58 0.18
CA LEU A 515 8.10 1.85 0.87
C LEU A 515 6.79 2.59 0.92
N HIS A 516 6.31 2.86 2.14
CA HIS A 516 5.08 3.59 2.40
C HIS A 516 5.39 4.97 2.96
N CYS A 517 4.62 5.97 2.52
CA CYS A 517 4.68 7.36 2.98
C CYS A 517 3.31 8.02 2.84
N ALA A 518 3.16 9.26 3.28
CA ALA A 518 1.89 9.98 3.18
C ALA A 518 1.36 10.12 1.73
N ALA A 519 2.25 10.14 0.74
CA ALA A 519 1.88 10.23 -0.67
C ALA A 519 1.40 8.89 -1.29
N GLY A 520 1.67 7.76 -0.62
CA GLY A 520 1.31 6.42 -1.11
C GLY A 520 2.42 5.37 -0.90
N MET A 521 2.42 4.34 -1.75
CA MET A 521 3.34 3.20 -1.67
C MET A 521 4.00 2.90 -3.03
N THR A 522 5.31 2.70 -3.02
CA THR A 522 6.09 2.12 -4.14
C THR A 522 6.64 0.77 -3.70
N ARG A 523 6.62 -0.25 -4.58
CA ARG A 523 7.09 -1.59 -4.22
C ARG A 523 7.77 -2.33 -5.37
N GLY A 524 8.78 -3.13 -5.04
CA GLY A 524 9.49 -3.99 -5.99
C GLY A 524 9.82 -5.34 -5.36
N ALA A 525 10.11 -6.33 -6.19
CA ALA A 525 10.27 -7.73 -5.78
C ALA A 525 11.57 -8.34 -6.32
N THR A 526 12.16 -9.25 -5.55
CA THR A 526 13.41 -9.93 -5.89
C THR A 526 13.56 -11.25 -5.15
N TYR A 527 14.37 -12.17 -5.68
CA TYR A 527 14.80 -13.38 -4.98
C TYR A 527 16.12 -13.20 -4.22
N ASP A 528 16.91 -12.20 -4.58
CA ASP A 528 18.25 -11.97 -4.04
C ASP A 528 18.22 -10.91 -2.94
N PHE A 529 18.55 -11.32 -1.72
CA PHE A 529 18.58 -10.44 -0.57
C PHE A 529 19.66 -9.34 -0.69
N ALA A 530 20.70 -9.55 -1.49
CA ALA A 530 21.70 -8.51 -1.74
C ALA A 530 21.09 -7.27 -2.40
N HIS A 531 20.07 -7.42 -3.24
CA HIS A 531 19.29 -6.29 -3.78
C HIS A 531 18.56 -5.53 -2.68
N VAL A 532 17.96 -6.24 -1.71
CA VAL A 532 17.29 -5.62 -0.56
C VAL A 532 18.30 -4.81 0.25
N VAL A 533 19.48 -5.37 0.53
CA VAL A 533 20.56 -4.66 1.25
C VAL A 533 20.98 -3.39 0.52
N ARG A 534 21.14 -3.45 -0.81
CA ARG A 534 21.50 -2.29 -1.65
C ARG A 534 20.41 -1.21 -1.64
N LEU A 535 19.14 -1.59 -1.75
CA LEU A 535 18.01 -0.64 -1.67
C LEU A 535 17.96 0.08 -0.32
N LEU A 536 18.27 -0.62 0.77
CA LEU A 536 18.24 -0.05 2.12
C LEU A 536 19.52 0.69 2.50
N ASP A 537 20.58 0.60 1.69
CA ASP A 537 21.89 1.23 1.95
C ASP A 537 21.82 2.72 2.29
N PRO A 538 20.95 3.55 1.67
CA PRO A 538 20.84 4.96 2.02
C PRO A 538 20.35 5.20 3.46
N ILE A 539 19.59 4.28 4.04
CA ILE A 539 18.95 4.42 5.36
C ILE A 539 19.95 4.14 6.48
N GLN A 540 20.66 5.18 6.95
CA GLN A 540 21.77 5.06 7.91
C GLN A 540 21.37 4.61 9.31
N ARG A 541 20.19 5.03 9.79
CA ARG A 541 19.64 4.63 11.09
C ARG A 541 18.40 3.78 10.88
N ARG A 542 18.42 2.55 11.38
CA ARG A 542 17.41 1.52 11.11
C ARG A 542 16.81 1.01 12.41
N ARG A 543 15.48 0.97 12.49
CA ARG A 543 14.78 0.15 13.46
C ARG A 543 14.22 -1.06 12.72
N VAL A 544 14.85 -2.21 12.87
CA VAL A 544 14.43 -3.46 12.23
C VAL A 544 13.42 -4.16 13.12
N ILE A 545 12.29 -4.59 12.58
CA ILE A 545 11.23 -5.24 13.33
C ILE A 545 10.86 -6.56 12.66
N TYR A 546 11.10 -7.69 13.33
CA TYR A 546 10.51 -8.95 12.91
C TYR A 546 9.04 -8.98 13.36
N SER A 547 8.11 -9.09 12.41
CA SER A 547 6.69 -9.30 12.70
C SER A 547 6.26 -10.73 12.42
N CYS A 548 6.54 -11.25 11.22
CA CYS A 548 6.16 -12.61 10.83
C CYS A 548 6.93 -13.08 9.58
N GLY A 549 7.58 -14.23 9.68
CA GLY A 549 8.31 -14.87 8.57
C GLY A 549 7.56 -16.05 7.90
N VAL A 550 6.31 -16.31 8.29
CA VAL A 550 5.58 -17.52 7.86
C VAL A 550 5.36 -17.51 6.35
N GLY A 551 5.63 -18.65 5.73
CA GLY A 551 5.45 -18.87 4.29
C GLY A 551 6.74 -18.69 3.47
N ASP A 552 7.80 -18.11 4.04
CA ASP A 552 9.09 -18.04 3.36
C ASP A 552 9.68 -19.45 3.12
N PRO A 553 10.14 -19.75 1.88
CA PRO A 553 10.68 -21.07 1.56
C PRO A 553 12.02 -21.38 2.25
N LEU A 554 12.77 -20.36 2.65
CA LEU A 554 14.09 -20.42 3.27
C LEU A 554 14.07 -19.66 4.61
N ALA A 555 13.00 -19.85 5.37
CA ALA A 555 12.72 -19.10 6.58
C ALA A 555 13.81 -19.19 7.66
N HIS A 556 14.62 -20.26 7.67
CA HIS A 556 15.77 -20.41 8.56
C HIS A 556 16.90 -19.40 8.25
N GLU A 557 16.92 -18.76 7.08
CA GLU A 557 17.88 -17.70 6.71
C GLU A 557 17.42 -16.30 7.17
N ILE A 558 16.14 -16.10 7.47
CA ILE A 558 15.57 -14.81 7.90
C ILE A 558 16.34 -14.21 9.09
N PRO A 559 16.66 -14.97 10.16
CA PRO A 559 17.44 -14.47 11.29
C PRO A 559 18.77 -13.81 10.89
N ALA A 560 19.53 -14.46 10.01
CA ALA A 560 20.82 -13.96 9.54
C ALA A 560 20.63 -12.70 8.68
N HIS A 561 19.64 -12.70 7.79
CA HIS A 561 19.31 -11.55 6.95
C HIS A 561 18.91 -10.32 7.76
N LEU A 562 18.00 -10.44 8.73
CA LEU A 562 17.59 -9.31 9.56
C LEU A 562 18.72 -8.81 10.45
N THR A 563 19.53 -9.70 11.01
CA THR A 563 20.73 -9.31 11.77
C THR A 563 21.72 -8.55 10.90
N GLY A 564 21.91 -8.98 9.65
CA GLY A 564 22.79 -8.33 8.67
C GLY A 564 22.29 -6.96 8.18
N LEU A 565 21.03 -6.60 8.45
CA LEU A 565 20.54 -5.23 8.20
C LEU A 565 20.98 -4.24 9.27
N LEU A 566 21.50 -4.68 10.41
CA LEU A 566 22.01 -3.80 11.46
C LEU A 566 23.45 -3.42 11.11
N ARG A 567 23.75 -2.12 11.05
CA ARG A 567 25.05 -1.57 10.61
C ARG A 567 25.83 -0.91 11.74
N THR A 568 25.12 -0.27 12.65
CA THR A 568 25.72 0.54 13.72
C THR A 568 25.15 0.16 15.07
N SER A 569 25.79 0.64 16.14
CA SER A 569 25.23 0.53 17.50
C SER A 569 23.97 1.37 17.71
N SER A 570 23.66 2.30 16.79
CA SER A 570 22.42 3.09 16.84
C SER A 570 21.22 2.39 16.19
N ASP A 571 21.45 1.25 15.51
CA ASP A 571 20.37 0.44 14.96
C ASP A 571 19.79 -0.48 16.03
N SER A 572 18.46 -0.56 16.04
CA SER A 572 17.72 -1.40 16.98
C SER A 572 16.99 -2.53 16.27
N LEU A 573 16.77 -3.64 16.97
CA LEU A 573 16.06 -4.81 16.52
C LEU A 573 14.99 -5.22 17.54
N GLU A 574 13.74 -5.27 17.09
CA GLU A 574 12.60 -5.77 17.87
C GLU A 574 12.05 -7.05 17.24
N VAL A 575 11.68 -8.03 18.06
CA VAL A 575 11.03 -9.27 17.61
C VAL A 575 9.65 -9.36 18.21
N LEU A 576 8.63 -9.27 17.36
CA LEU A 576 7.23 -9.41 17.73
C LEU A 576 6.79 -10.86 17.57
N PHE A 577 6.34 -11.49 18.66
CA PHE A 577 5.80 -12.85 18.64
C PHE A 577 4.32 -12.84 18.25
N HIS A 578 4.04 -12.51 16.98
CA HIS A 578 2.69 -12.64 16.41
C HIS A 578 2.29 -14.09 16.17
N ASP A 579 3.28 -14.97 16.11
CA ASP A 579 3.16 -16.42 16.04
C ASP A 579 4.35 -17.07 16.75
N PHE A 580 4.34 -18.41 16.83
CA PHE A 580 5.44 -19.18 17.42
C PHE A 580 6.42 -19.71 16.38
N PHE A 581 6.49 -19.10 15.20
CA PHE A 581 7.39 -19.53 14.14
C PHE A 581 8.88 -19.49 14.52
N PRO A 582 9.36 -18.50 15.31
CA PRO A 582 10.73 -18.57 15.84
C PRO A 582 10.96 -19.80 16.73
N ILE A 583 9.94 -20.28 17.46
CA ILE A 583 10.04 -21.44 18.35
C ILE A 583 10.00 -22.77 17.56
N SER A 584 9.16 -22.85 16.52
CA SER A 584 8.93 -24.07 15.75
C SER A 584 8.44 -23.77 14.32
N PRO A 585 8.85 -24.58 13.31
CA PRO A 585 8.29 -24.51 11.96
C PRO A 585 6.75 -24.66 11.92
N ALA A 586 6.18 -25.42 12.86
CA ALA A 586 4.75 -25.38 13.14
C ALA A 586 4.48 -24.13 13.99
N GLN A 587 4.21 -23.01 13.34
CA GLN A 587 3.96 -21.71 13.98
C GLN A 587 2.80 -21.72 14.97
N ASN A 588 2.01 -22.79 14.94
CA ASN A 588 0.86 -23.02 15.79
C ASN A 588 1.06 -24.04 16.92
N LEU A 589 2.26 -24.60 17.04
CA LEU A 589 2.63 -25.60 18.04
C LEU A 589 1.76 -26.87 18.02
N LEU A 590 1.05 -27.13 16.92
CA LEU A 590 0.32 -28.38 16.72
C LEU A 590 1.26 -29.46 16.19
N ASP A 591 1.07 -30.68 16.68
CA ASP A 591 1.78 -31.86 16.21
C ASP A 591 1.28 -32.32 14.82
N SER A 592 1.88 -33.37 14.26
CA SER A 592 1.48 -33.94 12.96
C SER A 592 0.05 -34.51 12.93
N LYS A 593 -0.57 -34.71 14.10
CA LYS A 593 -1.97 -35.17 14.27
C LYS A 593 -2.92 -34.01 14.52
N GLY A 594 -2.44 -32.76 14.54
CA GLY A 594 -3.23 -31.57 14.80
C GLY A 594 -3.60 -31.36 16.26
N ARG A 595 -2.81 -31.91 17.19
CA ARG A 595 -3.02 -31.77 18.63
C ARG A 595 -2.01 -30.79 19.20
N TYR A 596 -2.47 -29.97 20.14
CA TYR A 596 -1.58 -29.14 20.93
C TYR A 596 -1.07 -29.95 22.13
N CYS A 597 0.25 -30.02 22.27
CA CYS A 597 0.95 -30.80 23.32
C CYS A 597 1.93 -29.93 24.13
N GLY A 598 1.76 -28.61 24.10
CA GLY A 598 2.72 -27.64 24.66
C GLY A 598 3.86 -27.31 23.69
N VAL A 599 4.88 -26.62 24.21
CA VAL A 599 6.12 -26.35 23.45
C VAL A 599 6.85 -27.69 23.22
N PRO A 600 7.14 -28.07 21.96
CA PRO A 600 7.81 -29.33 21.69
C PRO A 600 9.23 -29.35 22.27
N PRO A 601 9.72 -30.50 22.78
CA PRO A 601 11.09 -30.64 23.22
C PRO A 601 12.04 -30.50 22.02
N VAL A 602 13.26 -30.00 22.25
CA VAL A 602 14.20 -29.62 21.17
C VAL A 602 14.58 -30.80 20.25
N ASP A 603 14.52 -32.02 20.77
CA ASP A 603 14.79 -33.30 20.11
C ASP A 603 13.53 -33.98 19.55
N SER A 604 12.39 -33.28 19.50
CA SER A 604 11.11 -33.79 19.01
C SER A 604 11.25 -34.45 17.63
N ALA A 605 10.84 -35.72 17.55
CA ALA A 605 10.82 -36.48 16.31
C ALA A 605 9.59 -36.20 15.41
N ASP A 606 8.60 -35.45 15.90
CA ASP A 606 7.38 -35.16 15.12
C ASP A 606 7.70 -34.33 13.86
N ASN A 607 7.18 -34.77 12.71
CA ASN A 607 7.42 -34.14 11.42
C ASN A 607 6.84 -32.72 11.30
N ALA A 608 5.85 -32.33 12.11
CA ALA A 608 5.27 -30.99 12.12
C ALA A 608 6.29 -29.93 12.55
N HIS A 609 7.21 -30.29 13.45
CA HIS A 609 8.23 -29.38 13.98
C HIS A 609 9.53 -29.39 13.17
N HIS A 610 9.53 -30.02 12.01
CA HIS A 610 10.67 -30.09 11.10
C HIS A 610 10.46 -29.18 9.90
N PHE A 611 11.47 -28.37 9.58
CA PHE A 611 11.42 -27.51 8.39
C PHE A 611 11.97 -28.25 7.19
N LYS A 612 11.32 -28.12 6.03
CA LYS A 612 11.80 -28.69 4.77
C LYS A 612 12.00 -27.58 3.74
N THR A 613 13.24 -27.40 3.29
CA THR A 613 13.61 -26.43 2.27
C THR A 613 13.12 -26.88 0.87
N PRO A 614 13.09 -25.98 -0.14
CA PRO A 614 12.75 -26.35 -1.52
C PRO A 614 13.70 -27.39 -2.13
N SER A 615 14.98 -27.41 -1.73
CA SER A 615 15.95 -28.42 -2.17
C SER A 615 15.71 -29.80 -1.55
N GLY A 616 14.77 -29.90 -0.61
CA GLY A 616 14.42 -31.14 0.07
C GLY A 616 15.21 -31.40 1.35
N GLN A 617 16.16 -30.51 1.70
CA GLN A 617 16.86 -30.55 2.98
C GLN A 617 15.86 -30.43 4.13
N ARG A 618 16.04 -31.28 5.15
CA ARG A 618 15.24 -31.27 6.36
C ARG A 618 16.09 -30.71 7.50
N LEU A 619 15.55 -29.73 8.21
CA LEU A 619 16.13 -29.18 9.42
C LEU A 619 15.40 -29.75 10.64
N SER A 620 16.16 -30.20 11.63
CA SER A 620 15.61 -30.61 12.93
C SER A 620 15.01 -29.41 13.66
N LEU A 621 14.20 -29.63 14.69
CA LEU A 621 13.75 -28.54 15.56
C LEU A 621 14.93 -27.86 16.28
N SER A 622 15.96 -28.64 16.63
CA SER A 622 17.22 -28.10 17.17
C SER A 622 17.91 -27.16 16.18
N ASP A 623 18.07 -27.57 14.92
CA ASP A 623 18.67 -26.72 13.88
C ASP A 623 17.85 -25.46 13.64
N TRP A 624 16.53 -25.59 13.66
CA TRP A 624 15.62 -24.45 13.55
C TRP A 624 15.84 -23.46 14.68
N ARG A 625 15.78 -23.90 15.95
CA ARG A 625 16.00 -23.01 17.09
C ARG A 625 17.40 -22.42 17.10
N ALA A 626 18.42 -23.18 16.69
CA ALA A 626 19.79 -22.68 16.55
C ALA A 626 19.93 -21.60 15.46
N ALA A 627 19.12 -21.66 14.39
CA ALA A 627 19.09 -20.62 13.37
C ALA A 627 18.40 -19.33 13.86
N TRP A 628 17.36 -19.45 14.69
CA TRP A 628 16.58 -18.31 15.18
C TRP A 628 17.15 -17.64 16.44
N ASP A 629 17.81 -18.39 17.32
CA ASP A 629 18.34 -17.87 18.59
C ASP A 629 19.32 -16.70 18.43
N PRO A 630 20.18 -16.60 17.39
CA PRO A 630 21.04 -15.43 17.17
C PRO A 630 20.26 -14.14 16.97
N LEU A 631 19.15 -14.17 16.22
CA LEU A 631 18.28 -12.99 16.03
C LEU A 631 17.65 -12.59 17.37
N LEU A 632 17.12 -13.57 18.10
CA LEU A 632 16.54 -13.32 19.42
C LEU A 632 17.59 -12.74 20.37
N THR A 633 18.82 -13.25 20.33
CA THR A 633 19.96 -12.78 21.10
C THR A 633 20.31 -11.33 20.79
N ARG A 634 20.36 -10.97 19.50
CA ARG A 634 20.64 -9.59 19.05
C ARG A 634 19.49 -8.62 19.31
N ALA A 635 18.25 -9.08 19.39
CA ALA A 635 17.10 -8.21 19.61
C ALA A 635 17.21 -7.45 20.95
N ASP A 636 16.86 -6.17 20.91
CA ASP A 636 16.79 -5.29 22.07
C ASP A 636 15.56 -5.65 22.92
N GLU A 637 14.44 -5.99 22.27
CA GLU A 637 13.20 -6.45 22.91
C GLU A 637 12.58 -7.64 22.18
N LEU A 638 12.05 -8.59 22.96
CA LEU A 638 11.17 -9.66 22.50
C LEU A 638 9.75 -9.37 22.98
N VAL A 639 8.88 -8.92 22.09
CA VAL A 639 7.54 -8.48 22.46
C VAL A 639 6.53 -9.62 22.30
N VAL A 640 5.82 -9.90 23.39
CA VAL A 640 4.75 -10.90 23.48
C VAL A 640 3.44 -10.21 23.83
N PHE A 641 2.32 -10.82 23.45
CA PHE A 641 1.00 -10.18 23.51
C PHE A 641 0.06 -10.79 24.56
N SER A 642 0.52 -11.80 25.30
CA SER A 642 -0.16 -12.51 26.39
C SER A 642 0.87 -13.15 27.32
N GLU A 643 0.47 -13.47 28.57
CA GLU A 643 1.36 -14.17 29.50
C GLU A 643 1.61 -15.60 29.04
N ASP A 644 0.63 -16.24 28.41
CA ASP A 644 0.76 -17.54 27.77
C ASP A 644 1.83 -17.51 26.67
N SER A 645 1.81 -16.50 25.79
CA SER A 645 2.88 -16.33 24.79
C SER A 645 4.25 -16.17 25.45
N ARG A 646 4.34 -15.41 26.55
CA ARG A 646 5.56 -15.27 27.34
C ARG A 646 6.05 -16.63 27.84
N ASN A 647 5.18 -17.43 28.44
CA ASN A 647 5.50 -18.76 28.94
C ASN A 647 6.02 -19.68 27.83
N HIS A 648 5.41 -19.64 26.65
CA HIS A 648 5.87 -20.41 25.49
C HIS A 648 7.26 -20.00 25.03
N VAL A 649 7.51 -18.69 24.91
CA VAL A 649 8.82 -18.16 24.51
C VAL A 649 9.89 -18.56 25.52
N LEU A 650 9.63 -18.41 26.82
CA LEU A 650 10.59 -18.74 27.88
C LEU A 650 10.79 -20.24 28.08
N ALA A 651 9.80 -21.07 27.78
CA ALA A 651 9.98 -22.52 27.74
C ALA A 651 10.93 -22.96 26.60
N ALA A 652 10.92 -22.25 25.47
CA ALA A 652 11.82 -22.53 24.35
C ALA A 652 13.20 -21.86 24.51
N TYR A 653 13.24 -20.65 25.09
CA TYR A 653 14.41 -19.78 25.20
C TYR A 653 14.52 -19.11 26.58
N PRO A 654 14.84 -19.88 27.64
CA PRO A 654 14.81 -19.37 29.02
C PRO A 654 15.79 -18.23 29.28
N HIS A 655 16.91 -18.17 28.56
CA HIS A 655 17.94 -17.13 28.70
C HIS A 655 17.51 -15.75 28.21
N HIS A 656 16.39 -15.63 27.49
CA HIS A 656 15.91 -14.33 27.00
C HIS A 656 14.92 -13.62 27.94
N ALA A 657 14.68 -14.16 29.14
CA ALA A 657 13.68 -13.65 30.09
C ALA A 657 13.78 -12.14 30.39
N ALA A 658 14.99 -11.59 30.48
CA ALA A 658 15.22 -10.18 30.83
C ALA A 658 14.73 -9.18 29.76
N LYS A 659 14.63 -9.61 28.50
CA LYS A 659 14.20 -8.77 27.37
C LYS A 659 12.84 -9.16 26.80
N THR A 660 12.17 -10.16 27.38
CA THR A 660 10.81 -10.52 26.98
C THR A 660 9.80 -9.59 27.65
N VAL A 661 9.19 -8.73 26.86
CA VAL A 661 8.29 -7.66 27.31
C VAL A 661 6.85 -7.97 26.88
N LEU A 662 5.92 -7.95 27.84
CA LEU A 662 4.49 -8.09 27.58
C LEU A 662 3.91 -6.74 27.15
N ARG A 663 3.40 -6.67 25.92
CA ARG A 663 2.73 -5.47 25.38
C ARG A 663 1.49 -5.89 24.58
N PRO A 664 0.35 -6.14 25.23
CA PRO A 664 -0.87 -6.62 24.56
C PRO A 664 -1.34 -5.66 23.46
N HIS A 665 -1.98 -6.21 22.43
CA HIS A 665 -2.62 -5.38 21.40
C HIS A 665 -3.81 -4.61 21.97
N SER A 666 -4.12 -3.47 21.37
CA SER A 666 -5.35 -2.74 21.64
C SER A 666 -6.38 -3.07 20.57
N VAL A 667 -7.61 -3.39 20.98
CA VAL A 667 -8.73 -3.57 20.06
C VAL A 667 -9.60 -2.32 20.12
N PRO A 668 -9.95 -1.69 18.98
CA PRO A 668 -10.89 -0.58 18.95
C PRO A 668 -12.17 -0.96 19.69
N ARG A 669 -12.67 -0.08 20.58
CA ARG A 669 -13.94 -0.34 21.26
C ARG A 669 -15.05 -0.33 20.21
N LEU A 670 -15.78 -1.43 20.08
CA LEU A 670 -17.01 -1.45 19.30
C LEU A 670 -18.00 -0.48 19.99
N SER A 671 -18.35 0.60 19.30
CA SER A 671 -19.21 1.65 19.85
C SER A 671 -20.59 1.10 20.24
N GLY A 672 -20.91 1.17 21.53
CA GLY A 672 -22.25 1.52 22.00
C GLY A 672 -23.41 0.56 21.75
N THR A 673 -23.23 -0.76 21.65
CA THR A 673 -24.40 -1.66 21.83
C THR A 673 -24.06 -2.94 22.58
N PHE A 674 -24.31 -2.95 23.89
CA PHE A 674 -24.72 -4.19 24.55
C PHE A 674 -25.94 -4.69 23.81
N ILE A 675 -25.84 -5.88 23.24
CA ILE A 675 -26.99 -6.50 22.59
C ILE A 675 -27.83 -7.04 23.73
N THR A 676 -28.85 -6.28 24.13
CA THR A 676 -29.87 -6.79 25.03
C THR A 676 -30.44 -8.06 24.38
N PRO A 677 -30.36 -9.23 25.05
CA PRO A 677 -30.92 -10.44 24.48
C PRO A 677 -32.38 -10.16 24.10
N HIS A 678 -32.73 -10.31 22.82
CA HIS A 678 -34.13 -10.36 22.45
C HIS A 678 -34.82 -11.46 23.28
N GLU A 679 -36.13 -11.31 23.54
CA GLU A 679 -36.96 -12.34 24.20
C GLU A 679 -36.50 -13.73 23.77
N ARG A 680 -36.14 -14.56 24.76
CA ARG A 680 -35.38 -15.81 24.60
C ARG A 680 -35.82 -16.56 23.33
N PRO A 681 -35.00 -16.60 22.26
CA PRO A 681 -35.37 -17.33 21.06
C PRO A 681 -35.55 -18.82 21.40
N VAL A 682 -36.50 -19.49 20.73
CA VAL A 682 -36.86 -20.89 20.96
C VAL A 682 -35.64 -21.85 20.85
N HIS A 683 -34.62 -21.47 20.07
CA HIS A 683 -33.34 -22.17 19.98
C HIS A 683 -32.16 -21.19 19.98
N PRO A 684 -31.07 -21.47 20.73
CA PRO A 684 -29.87 -20.65 20.69
C PRO A 684 -29.21 -20.66 19.30
N VAL A 685 -28.53 -19.57 18.97
CA VAL A 685 -27.74 -19.42 17.74
C VAL A 685 -26.29 -19.18 18.12
N ILE A 686 -25.45 -20.17 17.81
CA ILE A 686 -24.01 -20.14 18.07
C ILE A 686 -23.32 -19.44 16.90
N GLY A 687 -22.71 -18.29 17.19
CA GLY A 687 -21.85 -17.57 16.26
C GLY A 687 -20.40 -18.05 16.35
N VAL A 688 -19.69 -18.09 15.23
CA VAL A 688 -18.23 -18.29 15.15
C VAL A 688 -17.64 -17.16 14.31
N LEU A 689 -16.66 -16.43 14.84
CA LEU A 689 -15.98 -15.32 14.14
C LEU A 689 -14.66 -15.76 13.48
N GLY A 690 -14.40 -15.26 12.28
CA GLY A 690 -13.08 -15.30 11.65
C GLY A 690 -12.91 -16.30 10.50
N HIS A 691 -11.66 -16.41 10.01
CA HIS A 691 -11.27 -17.43 9.05
C HIS A 691 -10.91 -18.73 9.78
N ILE A 692 -11.80 -19.72 9.70
CA ILE A 692 -11.71 -20.98 10.42
C ILE A 692 -11.03 -22.04 9.55
N GLY A 693 -9.71 -22.16 9.74
CA GLY A 693 -8.91 -23.27 9.23
C GLY A 693 -8.79 -24.42 10.24
N MET A 694 -7.93 -25.39 9.93
CA MET A 694 -7.66 -26.55 10.79
C MET A 694 -7.25 -26.16 12.22
N HIS A 695 -6.26 -25.27 12.34
CA HIS A 695 -5.71 -24.79 13.62
C HIS A 695 -6.70 -23.92 14.42
N LYS A 696 -7.64 -23.27 13.73
CA LYS A 696 -8.74 -22.50 14.35
C LYS A 696 -9.98 -23.36 14.61
N GLY A 697 -9.86 -24.68 14.63
CA GLY A 697 -10.95 -25.58 15.02
C GLY A 697 -11.95 -25.91 13.92
N GLY A 698 -11.56 -25.87 12.64
CA GLY A 698 -12.45 -26.24 11.53
C GLY A 698 -13.10 -27.63 11.68
N ALA A 699 -12.38 -28.59 12.27
CA ALA A 699 -12.91 -29.91 12.59
C ALA A 699 -14.02 -29.84 13.68
N VAL A 700 -13.82 -29.00 14.70
CA VAL A 700 -14.82 -28.76 15.76
C VAL A 700 -16.08 -28.15 15.17
N VAL A 701 -15.93 -27.11 14.35
CA VAL A 701 -17.07 -26.44 13.68
C VAL A 701 -17.83 -27.38 12.75
N SER A 702 -17.12 -28.24 12.01
CA SER A 702 -17.71 -29.25 11.13
C SER A 702 -18.48 -30.34 11.87
N ALA A 703 -17.91 -30.84 12.98
CA ALA A 703 -18.58 -31.79 13.86
C ALA A 703 -19.82 -31.18 14.53
N LEU A 704 -19.73 -29.93 15.02
CA LEU A 704 -20.87 -29.17 15.56
C LEU A 704 -21.96 -28.99 14.51
N SER A 705 -21.60 -28.58 13.29
CA SER A 705 -22.52 -28.41 12.17
C SER A 705 -23.33 -29.68 11.90
N THR A 706 -22.65 -30.84 11.91
CA THR A 706 -23.28 -32.14 11.67
C THR A 706 -24.21 -32.54 12.82
N ARG A 707 -23.75 -32.39 14.07
CA ARG A 707 -24.52 -32.73 15.27
C ARG A 707 -25.78 -31.87 15.41
N LEU A 708 -25.65 -30.56 15.20
CA LEU A 708 -26.77 -29.62 15.28
C LEU A 708 -27.79 -29.80 14.15
N ALA A 709 -27.36 -30.24 12.97
CA ALA A 709 -28.29 -30.60 11.90
C ALA A 709 -29.16 -31.83 12.26
N ALA A 710 -28.61 -32.76 13.03
CA ALA A 710 -29.32 -33.93 13.51
C ALA A 710 -30.24 -33.63 14.71
N SER A 711 -29.74 -32.91 15.73
CA SER A 711 -30.49 -32.65 16.96
C SER A 711 -31.45 -31.46 16.87
N ARG A 712 -31.19 -30.50 15.97
CA ARG A 712 -31.86 -29.20 15.90
C ARG A 712 -31.85 -28.40 17.22
N ALA A 713 -30.94 -28.71 18.13
CA ALA A 713 -30.87 -28.08 19.45
C ALA A 713 -30.42 -26.61 19.41
N ALA A 714 -29.68 -26.22 18.37
CA ALA A 714 -29.21 -24.86 18.13
C ALA A 714 -28.97 -24.62 16.62
N LYS A 715 -28.84 -23.35 16.22
CA LYS A 715 -28.33 -22.96 14.90
C LYS A 715 -26.85 -22.62 14.98
N LEU A 716 -26.13 -22.78 13.87
CA LEU A 716 -24.71 -22.44 13.75
C LEU A 716 -24.50 -21.45 12.61
N VAL A 717 -23.84 -20.34 12.92
CA VAL A 717 -23.50 -19.28 11.96
C VAL A 717 -22.02 -18.98 12.06
N VAL A 718 -21.32 -19.07 10.93
CA VAL A 718 -19.91 -18.64 10.81
C VAL A 718 -19.89 -17.28 10.13
N ILE A 719 -19.47 -16.24 10.86
CA ILE A 719 -19.17 -14.93 10.31
C ILE A 719 -17.68 -14.91 9.99
N GLY A 720 -17.35 -14.80 8.71
CA GLY A 720 -16.04 -15.15 8.20
C GLY A 720 -16.13 -16.32 7.23
N ARG A 721 -15.06 -17.11 7.14
CA ARG A 721 -14.94 -18.21 6.17
C ARG A 721 -14.60 -19.49 6.91
N LEU A 722 -15.23 -20.60 6.52
CA LEU A 722 -14.82 -21.94 6.92
C LEU A 722 -13.98 -22.55 5.80
N ASP A 723 -12.82 -23.11 6.13
CA ASP A 723 -11.97 -23.79 5.14
C ASP A 723 -12.79 -24.91 4.46
N PRO A 724 -12.90 -24.90 3.10
CA PRO A 724 -13.70 -25.87 2.37
C PRO A 724 -13.32 -27.33 2.64
N ALA A 725 -12.12 -27.61 3.15
CA ALA A 725 -11.73 -28.96 3.60
C ALA A 725 -12.71 -29.53 4.64
N PHE A 726 -13.35 -28.68 5.43
CA PHE A 726 -14.27 -29.06 6.49
C PHE A 726 -15.72 -29.00 6.00
N PRO A 727 -16.41 -30.16 5.86
CA PRO A 727 -17.78 -30.18 5.39
C PRO A 727 -18.72 -29.51 6.40
N LYS A 728 -19.81 -28.91 5.92
CA LYS A 728 -20.87 -28.34 6.76
C LYS A 728 -22.24 -28.87 6.33
N ALA A 729 -23.16 -28.96 7.27
CA ALA A 729 -24.57 -29.22 6.97
C ALA A 729 -25.19 -28.04 6.20
N ARG A 730 -26.28 -28.33 5.46
CA ARG A 730 -27.04 -27.28 4.73
C ARG A 730 -27.65 -26.24 5.66
N THR A 731 -27.93 -26.60 6.90
CA THR A 731 -28.50 -25.73 7.94
C THR A 731 -27.49 -24.75 8.54
N THR A 732 -26.18 -24.95 8.32
CA THR A 732 -25.13 -24.03 8.80
C THR A 732 -24.91 -22.89 7.80
N THR A 733 -25.03 -21.66 8.31
CA THR A 733 -24.80 -20.44 7.54
C THR A 733 -23.34 -20.04 7.61
N VAL A 734 -22.75 -19.65 6.48
CA VAL A 734 -21.41 -19.03 6.40
C VAL A 734 -21.60 -17.70 5.69
N HIS A 735 -21.33 -16.60 6.40
CA HIS A 735 -21.59 -15.25 5.92
C HIS A 735 -20.57 -14.81 4.85
N GLY A 736 -19.28 -15.07 5.07
CA GLY A 736 -18.19 -14.52 4.26
C GLY A 736 -17.38 -13.47 5.01
N ARG A 737 -16.60 -12.66 4.29
CA ARG A 737 -15.73 -11.63 4.87
C ARG A 737 -16.56 -10.59 5.65
N TYR A 738 -16.00 -10.07 6.74
CA TYR A 738 -16.59 -9.03 7.59
C TYR A 738 -15.49 -8.04 8.02
N GLN A 739 -15.88 -6.84 8.42
CA GLN A 739 -15.09 -5.87 9.18
C GLN A 739 -15.60 -5.84 10.62
N ALA A 740 -14.75 -5.43 11.57
CA ALA A 740 -15.11 -5.46 13.00
C ALA A 740 -16.39 -4.64 13.30
N GLU A 741 -16.59 -3.54 12.57
CA GLU A 741 -17.74 -2.66 12.67
C GLU A 741 -19.05 -3.32 12.20
N ASP A 742 -18.97 -4.39 11.41
CA ASP A 742 -20.12 -5.12 10.90
C ASP A 742 -20.74 -6.04 11.96
N ILE A 743 -19.98 -6.42 12.99
CA ILE A 743 -20.35 -7.47 13.96
C ILE A 743 -21.71 -7.20 14.63
N PRO A 744 -22.01 -5.98 15.15
CA PRO A 744 -23.31 -5.74 15.81
C PRO A 744 -24.51 -5.93 14.89
N ALA A 745 -24.39 -5.51 13.63
CA ALA A 745 -25.44 -5.68 12.63
C ALA A 745 -25.65 -7.16 12.29
N LEU A 746 -24.55 -7.91 12.11
CA LEU A 746 -24.60 -9.33 11.81
C LEU A 746 -25.15 -10.17 12.97
N VAL A 747 -24.87 -9.79 14.22
CA VAL A 747 -25.49 -10.43 15.39
C VAL A 747 -27.01 -10.32 15.33
N ARG A 748 -27.55 -9.11 15.08
CA ARG A 748 -29.00 -8.88 14.98
C ARG A 748 -29.60 -9.63 13.78
N GLN A 749 -28.93 -9.58 12.63
CA GLN A 749 -29.37 -10.25 11.41
C GLN A 749 -29.53 -11.76 11.60
N TYR A 750 -28.57 -12.40 12.26
CA TYR A 750 -28.55 -13.85 12.45
C TYR A 750 -29.19 -14.31 13.77
N GLY A 751 -29.53 -13.38 14.67
CA GLY A 751 -30.06 -13.67 16.00
C GLY A 751 -29.05 -14.41 16.88
N ILE A 752 -27.75 -14.08 16.78
CA ILE A 752 -26.67 -14.75 17.53
C ILE A 752 -26.89 -14.52 19.02
N THR A 753 -26.87 -15.61 19.80
CA THR A 753 -27.11 -15.59 21.26
C THR A 753 -25.86 -15.87 22.08
N CYS A 754 -24.86 -16.50 21.48
CA CYS A 754 -23.55 -16.73 22.08
C CYS A 754 -22.49 -16.92 21.00
N TRP A 755 -21.23 -16.78 21.39
CA TRP A 755 -20.08 -16.99 20.53
C TRP A 755 -19.31 -18.24 20.94
N LEU A 756 -18.74 -18.90 19.94
CA LEU A 756 -17.73 -19.93 20.11
C LEU A 756 -16.42 -19.46 19.45
N VAL A 757 -15.33 -19.53 20.19
CA VAL A 757 -13.95 -19.42 19.73
C VAL A 757 -13.38 -20.85 19.67
N PRO A 758 -13.48 -21.55 18.52
CA PRO A 758 -13.16 -22.98 18.42
C PRO A 758 -11.66 -23.25 18.32
N SER A 759 -10.80 -22.27 18.57
CA SER A 759 -9.36 -22.35 18.32
C SER A 759 -8.69 -23.42 19.18
N ILE A 760 -7.97 -24.35 18.54
CA ILE A 760 -7.31 -25.49 19.20
C ILE A 760 -5.79 -25.30 19.34
N TRP A 761 -5.29 -24.13 18.98
CA TRP A 761 -3.92 -23.69 19.11
C TRP A 761 -3.84 -22.52 20.08
N PRO A 762 -2.69 -22.29 20.74
CA PRO A 762 -2.52 -21.10 21.56
C PRO A 762 -2.43 -19.89 20.62
N GLU A 763 -3.45 -19.03 20.59
CA GLU A 763 -3.33 -17.76 19.88
C GLU A 763 -2.48 -16.80 20.70
N THR A 764 -1.70 -15.96 20.03
CA THR A 764 -0.81 -15.01 20.70
C THR A 764 -1.56 -13.82 21.30
N PHE A 765 -2.73 -13.48 20.73
CA PHE A 765 -3.63 -12.42 21.22
C PHE A 765 -5.13 -12.70 20.99
N SER A 766 -5.50 -13.25 19.83
CA SER A 766 -6.89 -13.52 19.41
C SER A 766 -7.82 -12.30 19.31
N PHE A 767 -7.73 -11.57 18.20
CA PHE A 767 -8.65 -10.47 17.87
C PHE A 767 -10.12 -10.90 17.88
N THR A 768 -10.43 -12.07 17.31
CA THR A 768 -11.80 -12.62 17.23
C THR A 768 -12.42 -12.86 18.61
N THR A 769 -11.60 -13.19 19.62
CA THR A 769 -12.08 -13.35 21.00
C THR A 769 -12.49 -12.02 21.60
N HIS A 770 -11.66 -10.98 21.43
CA HIS A 770 -11.95 -9.64 21.90
C HIS A 770 -13.17 -9.02 21.18
N GLU A 771 -13.26 -9.20 19.87
CA GLU A 771 -14.41 -8.83 19.04
C GLU A 771 -15.72 -9.47 19.55
N ALA A 772 -15.69 -10.79 19.83
CA ALA A 772 -16.83 -11.51 20.38
C ALA A 772 -17.21 -11.00 21.78
N LEU A 773 -16.23 -10.80 22.66
CA LEU A 773 -16.44 -10.31 24.03
C LEU A 773 -17.06 -8.91 24.04
N ALA A 774 -16.63 -8.03 23.14
CA ALA A 774 -17.13 -6.67 23.00
C ALA A 774 -18.63 -6.59 22.65
N THR A 775 -19.25 -7.66 22.15
CA THR A 775 -20.70 -7.71 21.90
C THR A 775 -21.56 -7.80 23.17
N GLY A 776 -20.96 -8.16 24.31
CA GLY A 776 -21.64 -8.43 25.58
C GLY A 776 -22.35 -9.79 25.65
N LEU A 777 -22.33 -10.60 24.59
CA LEU A 777 -22.89 -11.96 24.59
C LEU A 777 -21.95 -12.96 25.28
N PRO A 778 -22.46 -14.08 25.82
CA PRO A 778 -21.62 -15.18 26.30
C PRO A 778 -20.65 -15.68 25.23
N VAL A 779 -19.37 -15.78 25.55
CA VAL A 779 -18.31 -16.27 24.66
C VAL A 779 -17.67 -17.50 25.28
N TYR A 780 -17.66 -18.60 24.53
CA TYR A 780 -17.07 -19.87 24.93
C TYR A 780 -15.82 -20.14 24.10
N GLY A 781 -14.74 -20.63 24.71
CA GLY A 781 -13.53 -21.02 23.98
C GLY A 781 -12.65 -21.98 24.77
N PHE A 782 -11.72 -22.65 24.11
CA PHE A 782 -10.86 -23.63 24.78
C PHE A 782 -9.83 -22.96 25.69
N ASP A 783 -9.52 -23.64 26.80
CA ASP A 783 -8.52 -23.23 27.78
C ASP A 783 -7.10 -23.44 27.25
N ILE A 784 -6.69 -22.53 26.38
CA ILE A 784 -5.39 -22.49 25.73
C ILE A 784 -5.13 -21.06 25.21
N GLY A 785 -3.88 -20.58 25.25
CA GLY A 785 -3.49 -19.35 24.57
C GLY A 785 -4.05 -18.07 25.18
N ALA A 786 -3.78 -16.96 24.49
CA ALA A 786 -4.31 -15.64 24.81
C ALA A 786 -5.85 -15.59 24.77
N GLN A 787 -6.49 -16.43 23.95
CA GLN A 787 -7.94 -16.49 23.93
C GLN A 787 -8.51 -16.90 25.30
N ALA A 788 -7.86 -17.84 26.00
CA ALA A 788 -8.32 -18.26 27.32
C ALA A 788 -8.07 -17.19 28.39
N GLU A 789 -6.96 -16.46 28.31
CA GLU A 789 -6.70 -15.30 29.18
C GLU A 789 -7.78 -14.23 29.02
N ALA A 790 -8.09 -13.85 27.77
CA ALA A 790 -9.12 -12.86 27.48
C ALA A 790 -10.51 -13.31 27.96
N LEU A 791 -10.85 -14.59 27.80
CA LEU A 791 -12.11 -15.15 28.28
C LEU A 791 -12.20 -15.12 29.82
N ARG A 792 -11.14 -15.50 30.53
CA ARG A 792 -11.13 -15.45 32.01
C ARG A 792 -11.21 -14.03 32.56
N ALA A 793 -10.63 -13.07 31.85
CA ALA A 793 -10.62 -11.67 32.26
C ALA A 793 -11.97 -10.96 32.04
N ALA A 794 -12.87 -11.52 31.23
CA ALA A 794 -14.13 -10.89 30.85
C ALA A 794 -15.33 -11.52 31.58
N PRO A 795 -16.32 -10.71 32.02
CA PRO A 795 -17.48 -11.21 32.77
C PRO A 795 -18.41 -12.11 31.95
N ASN A 796 -18.35 -12.02 30.62
CA ASN A 796 -19.12 -12.82 29.67
C ASN A 796 -18.28 -13.92 28.99
N GLY A 797 -17.07 -14.21 29.48
CA GLY A 797 -16.19 -15.24 28.93
C GLY A 797 -16.24 -16.56 29.72
N PHE A 798 -16.21 -17.69 29.00
CA PHE A 798 -16.29 -19.04 29.54
C PHE A 798 -15.22 -19.94 28.89
N VAL A 799 -14.37 -20.55 29.70
CA VAL A 799 -13.30 -21.44 29.22
C VAL A 799 -13.72 -22.90 29.26
N LEU A 800 -13.40 -23.64 28.21
CA LEU A 800 -13.70 -25.06 28.02
C LEU A 800 -12.41 -25.88 28.11
N PRO A 801 -12.41 -27.04 28.78
CA PRO A 801 -11.23 -27.92 28.78
C PRO A 801 -10.86 -28.37 27.36
N LEU A 802 -9.59 -28.22 26.98
CA LEU A 802 -9.04 -28.82 25.76
C LEU A 802 -8.71 -30.30 26.00
N SER A 803 -9.73 -31.15 26.00
CA SER A 803 -9.55 -32.60 26.20
C SER A 803 -9.20 -33.35 24.91
N SER A 804 -8.64 -34.55 25.02
CA SER A 804 -8.39 -35.45 23.89
C SER A 804 -9.65 -36.13 23.33
N GLY A 805 -10.82 -35.86 23.91
CA GLY A 805 -12.12 -36.41 23.53
C GLY A 805 -12.82 -35.64 22.41
N ASP A 806 -14.13 -35.86 22.25
CA ASP A 806 -14.94 -35.16 21.25
C ASP A 806 -15.23 -33.71 21.68
N LEU A 807 -14.37 -32.80 21.24
CA LEU A 807 -14.47 -31.36 21.53
C LEU A 807 -15.84 -30.76 21.15
N ALA A 808 -16.47 -31.23 20.07
CA ALA A 808 -17.78 -30.73 19.66
C ALA A 808 -18.90 -31.20 20.62
N ALA A 809 -18.77 -32.39 21.20
CA ALA A 809 -19.66 -32.84 22.27
C ALA A 809 -19.52 -31.95 23.51
N SER A 810 -18.30 -31.69 23.96
CA SER A 810 -18.04 -30.84 25.13
C SER A 810 -18.58 -29.43 24.96
N VAL A 811 -18.41 -28.83 23.78
CA VAL A 811 -18.99 -27.52 23.45
C VAL A 811 -20.52 -27.53 23.56
N LEU A 812 -21.19 -28.57 23.05
CA LEU A 812 -22.65 -28.67 23.14
C LEU A 812 -23.12 -28.87 24.58
N VAL A 813 -22.41 -29.66 25.38
CA VAL A 813 -22.74 -29.85 26.79
C VAL A 813 -22.63 -28.53 27.55
N GLU A 814 -21.61 -27.72 27.32
CA GLU A 814 -21.49 -26.44 28.04
C GLU A 814 -22.49 -25.39 27.56
N ILE A 815 -22.71 -25.29 26.25
CA ILE A 815 -23.59 -24.26 25.69
C ILE A 815 -25.07 -24.62 25.92
N LEU A 816 -25.42 -25.91 25.93
CA LEU A 816 -26.81 -26.39 26.01
C LEU A 816 -27.16 -27.07 27.35
N GLY A 817 -26.18 -27.44 28.17
CA GLY A 817 -26.39 -28.08 29.47
C GLY A 817 -26.61 -27.04 30.59
N ASP A 818 -27.71 -27.22 31.32
CA ASP A 818 -28.13 -26.55 32.56
C ASP A 818 -27.66 -25.10 32.81
N ARG A 819 -28.47 -24.13 32.37
CA ARG A 819 -28.66 -22.89 33.13
C ARG A 819 -29.92 -23.06 33.98
N PRO A 820 -29.82 -23.12 35.33
CA PRO A 820 -31.00 -23.09 36.18
C PRO A 820 -31.78 -21.81 35.94
N ASN A 821 -33.10 -21.92 35.88
CA ASN A 821 -33.99 -20.79 36.07
C ASN A 821 -33.83 -20.30 37.52
N GLU A 822 -32.92 -19.37 37.78
CA GLU A 822 -33.02 -18.50 38.96
C GLU A 822 -33.31 -17.06 38.49
N PRO A 823 -34.42 -16.45 38.94
CA PRO A 823 -34.59 -15.01 38.81
C PRO A 823 -33.54 -14.31 39.69
N PRO A 824 -33.13 -13.07 39.37
CA PRO A 824 -32.27 -12.31 40.25
C PRO A 824 -32.99 -12.15 41.59
N SER A 825 -32.48 -12.80 42.64
CA SER A 825 -32.83 -12.45 44.00
C SER A 825 -32.33 -11.03 44.23
N GLY A 826 -33.27 -10.09 44.30
CA GLY A 826 -32.98 -8.73 44.67
C GLY A 826 -32.38 -8.70 46.06
N ASN A 827 -31.13 -8.27 46.16
CA ASN A 827 -30.65 -7.52 47.31
C ASN A 827 -30.17 -6.16 46.79
N SER A 828 -31.14 -5.26 46.69
CA SER A 828 -30.89 -3.83 46.75
C SER A 828 -30.52 -3.46 48.18
N GLU A 829 -29.23 -3.45 48.51
CA GLU A 829 -28.74 -2.63 49.61
C GLU A 829 -27.45 -1.91 49.19
N VAL A 830 -27.65 -0.64 48.83
CA VAL A 830 -26.88 0.53 49.26
C VAL A 830 -25.36 0.35 49.35
N LEU A 831 -24.64 0.99 48.43
CA LEU A 831 -23.51 1.86 48.80
C LEU A 831 -23.22 2.85 47.65
N SER A 832 -23.68 4.07 47.90
CA SER A 832 -23.22 5.30 47.28
C SER A 832 -21.73 5.55 47.58
N GLN A 833 -21.06 6.23 46.64
CA GLN A 833 -19.77 6.95 46.75
C GLN A 833 -18.49 6.15 46.43
N ALA A 834 -18.01 6.27 45.19
CA ALA A 834 -16.75 6.95 44.83
C ALA A 834 -16.60 6.97 43.30
#